data_AF-A0A6P7TP13-F1
#
_entry.id   AF-A0A6P7TP13-F1
#
_cell.length_a   1.000
_cell.length_b   1.000
_cell.length_c   1.000
_cell.angle_alpha   90.00
_cell.angle_beta   90.00
_cell.angle_gamma   90.00
#
_symmetry.space_group_name_H-M   'P 1'
#
loop_
_entity.id
_entity.type
_entity.pdbx_description
1 polymer ?
#
loop_
_entity_poly.entity_id
_entity_poly.type
_entity_poly.pdbx_seq_one_letter_code
_entity_poly.pdbx_strand_id
1 'polypeptide(L)'
;MADLEAVLADVSYLMAMEKSKSSPAARASKKIVLPDPSIRSVMHKHLLKNGIVTFEHIFDQRIGYLLFKDFCNNGSDVPIAEINFYEEIKKFQTMDTDEDRIKQARDIYDQFIMRELLAQCHEYTKTAINNVQDALTKARKTKQLGNHIFNKYKDEIRKKLNKEEFNKFLESDRYTRYLQWKNLELNINLTMNDFSVHRIIGRGGFGEVYGCRKADTGKMYAMKCLDKKRIKLKTGETLALNERIMLSLVSTGECPFIVCMTYAFQTPEKLCFILDLMNGGDLHYHLSQHGVFSEQEVRFYAAEVILGLEHMHVRGVVYRDLKPANILLDESGHVRISDLGLACDFSKKKPHASVGTHGYMAPEVLAKGVAYDSSADWFSFGCMLYKLLKGHSPFRQHKTKDKHEIDRMTMTMNVELPDSMSSEMKSLLEGLLKRDVEERLGCTGKGAEELKENPFFKDLDWNKVYQLHYTPPLIPPRGEVNAADAFDIGSFDEDDTKGIRLSESDQQLYENFTLTVSDRWQQEITETVFDTVNAETDKLEMKKKPKREDQIEKGTDVIVEGEILKLGGPFLNSWQKRHLRLYPNRLEFYQKNRDGGIQKNKVELITMYDIKEVCHEFQKLNKTDNCIVMVLKNETKLVITSPDKVIIHQWKEEILGGFRASTKMQSKMNKKASKLYGADIPIEHRNSNGS
;
A
#
# COMPACT_ATOMS: atom_id res chain seq x y z
N MET A 1 12.50 -37.48 -14.08
CA MET A 1 11.66 -36.97 -12.98
C MET A 1 11.67 -35.45 -12.94
N ALA A 2 12.83 -34.79 -12.97
CA ALA A 2 12.92 -33.32 -13.03
C ALA A 2 12.17 -32.67 -14.22
N ASP A 3 12.26 -33.24 -15.43
CA ASP A 3 11.54 -32.71 -16.62
C ASP A 3 10.02 -32.73 -16.45
N LEU A 4 9.48 -33.77 -15.82
CA LEU A 4 8.04 -33.88 -15.60
C LEU A 4 7.57 -32.88 -14.53
N GLU A 5 8.37 -32.66 -13.49
CA GLU A 5 8.06 -31.67 -12.44
C GLU A 5 8.07 -30.24 -12.98
N ALA A 6 9.05 -29.89 -13.82
CA ALA A 6 9.11 -28.57 -14.48
C ALA A 6 7.89 -28.35 -15.38
N VAL A 7 7.57 -29.30 -16.25
CA VAL A 7 6.39 -29.22 -17.13
C VAL A 7 5.08 -29.13 -16.33
N LEU A 8 4.94 -29.90 -15.24
CA LEU A 8 3.76 -29.83 -14.37
C LEU A 8 3.66 -28.47 -13.65
N ALA A 9 4.79 -27.88 -13.25
CA ALA A 9 4.83 -26.56 -12.65
C ALA A 9 4.36 -25.48 -13.63
N ASP A 10 4.76 -25.60 -14.91
CA ASP A 10 4.38 -24.69 -15.99
C ASP A 10 2.89 -24.77 -16.31
N VAL A 11 2.37 -25.98 -16.48
CA VAL A 11 0.93 -26.21 -16.72
C VAL A 11 0.11 -25.69 -15.55
N SER A 12 0.52 -26.00 -14.30
CA SER A 12 -0.14 -25.50 -13.09
C SER A 12 -0.17 -23.97 -13.03
N TYR A 13 0.96 -23.33 -13.36
CA TYR A 13 1.10 -21.88 -13.39
C TYR A 13 0.20 -21.24 -14.47
N LEU A 14 0.26 -21.73 -15.71
CA LEU A 14 -0.57 -21.22 -16.81
C LEU A 14 -2.07 -21.38 -16.53
N MET A 15 -2.49 -22.54 -16.02
CA MET A 15 -3.87 -22.76 -15.59
C MET A 15 -4.29 -21.83 -14.44
N ALA A 16 -3.36 -21.49 -13.55
CA ALA A 16 -3.61 -20.53 -12.49
C ALA A 16 -3.80 -19.11 -13.05
N MET A 17 -3.04 -18.74 -14.07
CA MET A 17 -3.17 -17.44 -14.73
C MET A 17 -4.50 -17.28 -15.47
N GLU A 18 -4.85 -18.20 -16.37
CA GLU A 18 -6.09 -18.10 -17.16
C GLU A 18 -7.34 -17.99 -16.28
N LYS A 19 -7.42 -18.81 -15.22
CA LYS A 19 -8.60 -18.84 -14.34
C LYS A 19 -8.69 -17.63 -13.40
N SER A 20 -7.60 -16.90 -13.17
CA SER A 20 -7.62 -15.69 -12.34
C SER A 20 -8.24 -14.50 -13.08
N LYS A 21 -8.19 -14.48 -14.42
CA LYS A 21 -8.66 -13.34 -15.23
C LYS A 21 -10.16 -13.08 -15.16
N SER A 22 -10.98 -14.13 -15.09
CA SER A 22 -12.44 -14.00 -15.19
C SER A 22 -13.14 -13.82 -13.84
N SER A 23 -12.59 -14.40 -12.76
CA SER A 23 -13.14 -14.27 -11.40
C SER A 23 -12.09 -14.65 -10.35
N PRO A 24 -11.20 -13.71 -9.94
CA PRO A 24 -10.20 -13.99 -8.92
C PRO A 24 -10.82 -14.50 -7.61
N ALA A 25 -11.93 -13.89 -7.18
CA ALA A 25 -12.63 -14.24 -5.95
C ALA A 25 -13.13 -15.69 -5.91
N ALA A 26 -13.54 -16.26 -7.06
CA ALA A 26 -13.95 -17.68 -7.14
C ALA A 26 -12.80 -18.66 -6.87
N ARG A 27 -11.56 -18.17 -6.79
CA ARG A 27 -10.34 -18.96 -6.53
C ARG A 27 -9.76 -18.71 -5.14
N ALA A 28 -10.40 -17.88 -4.32
CA ALA A 28 -10.05 -17.75 -2.91
C ALA A 28 -10.26 -19.11 -2.22
N SER A 29 -9.18 -19.71 -1.72
CA SER A 29 -9.19 -20.96 -0.97
C SER A 29 -9.35 -20.73 0.54
N LYS A 30 -9.10 -19.51 1.02
CA LYS A 30 -9.40 -19.06 2.38
C LYS A 30 -10.47 -17.98 2.31
N LYS A 31 -11.35 -17.94 3.31
CA LYS A 31 -12.43 -16.95 3.39
C LYS A 31 -12.05 -15.82 4.34
N ILE A 32 -12.20 -14.58 3.90
CA ILE A 32 -12.11 -13.41 4.77
C ILE A 32 -13.36 -13.36 5.66
N VAL A 33 -13.15 -13.21 6.96
CA VAL A 33 -14.23 -13.04 7.94
C VAL A 33 -14.03 -11.71 8.64
N LEU A 34 -15.01 -10.82 8.51
CA LEU A 34 -14.97 -9.53 9.19
C LEU A 34 -15.19 -9.68 10.70
N PRO A 35 -14.51 -8.89 11.54
CA PRO A 35 -14.71 -8.90 12.98
C PRO A 35 -16.14 -8.48 13.34
N ASP A 36 -16.61 -8.85 14.52
CA ASP A 36 -17.93 -8.48 15.02
C ASP A 36 -18.10 -6.95 15.11
N PRO A 37 -19.28 -6.37 14.79
CA PRO A 37 -19.49 -4.92 14.80
C PRO A 37 -19.14 -4.19 16.11
N SER A 38 -19.06 -4.89 17.25
CA SER A 38 -18.59 -4.30 18.51
C SER A 38 -17.16 -3.73 18.40
N ILE A 39 -16.38 -4.17 17.41
CA ILE A 39 -15.04 -3.65 17.10
C ILE A 39 -15.03 -2.13 16.93
N ARG A 40 -16.15 -1.54 16.53
CA ARG A 40 -16.33 -0.09 16.39
C ARG A 40 -15.89 0.69 17.62
N SER A 41 -16.21 0.20 18.82
CA SER A 41 -15.92 0.92 20.07
C SER A 41 -14.41 1.15 20.26
N VAL A 42 -13.61 0.12 20.01
CA VAL A 42 -12.13 0.18 20.09
C VAL A 42 -11.56 0.93 18.88
N MET A 43 -11.96 0.54 17.68
CA MET A 43 -11.36 1.05 16.44
C MET A 43 -11.65 2.52 16.21
N HIS A 44 -12.87 3.00 16.51
CA HIS A 44 -13.19 4.42 16.38
C HIS A 44 -12.26 5.28 17.24
N LYS A 45 -12.06 4.91 18.51
CA LYS A 45 -11.14 5.61 19.41
C LYS A 45 -9.70 5.58 18.91
N HIS A 46 -9.24 4.40 18.48
CA HIS A 46 -7.90 4.25 17.95
C HIS A 46 -7.66 5.16 16.75
N LEU A 47 -8.57 5.15 15.77
CA LEU A 47 -8.44 6.00 14.57
C LEU A 47 -8.60 7.48 14.91
N LEU A 48 -9.50 7.85 15.82
CA LEU A 48 -9.71 9.24 16.24
C LEU A 48 -8.45 9.82 16.87
N LYS A 49 -7.80 9.05 17.76
CA LYS A 49 -6.53 9.43 18.39
C LYS A 49 -5.40 9.66 17.38
N ASN A 50 -5.38 8.86 16.31
CA ASN A 50 -4.39 8.97 15.24
C ASN A 50 -4.75 10.01 14.16
N GLY A 51 -5.83 10.80 14.35
CA GLY A 51 -6.25 11.83 13.39
C GLY A 51 -6.81 11.27 12.07
N ILE A 52 -7.19 9.99 12.05
CA ILE A 52 -7.63 9.27 10.84
C ILE A 52 -9.14 9.48 10.57
N VAL A 53 -9.93 9.85 11.58
CA VAL A 53 -11.38 10.06 11.45
C VAL A 53 -11.65 11.46 10.90
N THR A 54 -11.35 11.65 9.62
CA THR A 54 -11.62 12.87 8.85
C THR A 54 -12.22 12.50 7.50
N PHE A 55 -12.99 13.43 6.90
CA PHE A 55 -13.59 13.20 5.59
C PHE A 55 -12.52 12.90 4.54
N GLU A 56 -11.50 13.74 4.41
CA GLU A 56 -10.42 13.57 3.42
C GLU A 56 -9.77 12.19 3.53
N HIS A 57 -9.41 11.76 4.73
CA HIS A 57 -8.72 10.48 4.92
C HIS A 57 -9.58 9.27 4.59
N ILE A 58 -10.86 9.27 4.97
CA ILE A 58 -11.77 8.14 4.69
C ILE A 58 -12.23 8.17 3.24
N PHE A 59 -12.58 9.34 2.72
CA PHE A 59 -13.14 9.51 1.38
C PHE A 59 -12.11 9.25 0.28
N ASP A 60 -10.83 9.54 0.52
CA ASP A 60 -9.76 9.27 -0.46
C ASP A 60 -9.25 7.82 -0.41
N GLN A 61 -9.67 7.03 0.60
CA GLN A 61 -9.45 5.59 0.62
C GLN A 61 -10.49 4.84 -0.21
N ARG A 62 -10.06 3.84 -0.98
CA ARG A 62 -10.94 3.09 -1.91
C ARG A 62 -12.13 2.44 -1.19
N ILE A 63 -11.88 1.75 -0.07
CA ILE A 63 -12.95 1.11 0.73
C ILE A 63 -13.82 2.18 1.42
N GLY A 64 -13.21 3.22 1.97
CA GLY A 64 -13.93 4.30 2.64
C GLY A 64 -14.86 5.04 1.68
N TYR A 65 -14.39 5.34 0.47
CA TYR A 65 -15.19 5.91 -0.62
C TYR A 65 -16.39 5.04 -0.98
N LEU A 66 -16.18 3.73 -1.21
CA LEU A 66 -17.27 2.83 -1.59
C LEU A 66 -18.35 2.73 -0.51
N LEU A 67 -17.96 2.66 0.76
CA LEU A 67 -18.90 2.62 1.88
C LEU A 67 -19.61 3.96 2.10
N PHE A 68 -18.91 5.08 1.91
CA PHE A 68 -19.52 6.40 1.97
C PHE A 68 -20.51 6.61 0.81
N LYS A 69 -20.15 6.19 -0.40
CA LYS A 69 -21.03 6.22 -1.57
C LYS A 69 -22.28 5.38 -1.35
N ASP A 70 -22.13 4.16 -0.82
CA ASP A 70 -23.27 3.32 -0.49
C ASP A 70 -24.16 3.95 0.59
N PHE A 71 -23.56 4.59 1.60
CA PHE A 71 -24.31 5.38 2.58
C PHE A 71 -25.09 6.53 1.92
N CYS A 72 -24.48 7.30 1.03
CA CYS A 72 -25.15 8.41 0.35
C CYS A 72 -26.32 7.96 -0.54
N ASN A 73 -26.22 6.79 -1.16
CA ASN A 73 -27.25 6.28 -2.07
C ASN A 73 -28.36 5.50 -1.36
N ASN A 74 -28.01 4.71 -0.35
CA ASN A 74 -28.91 3.71 0.24
C ASN A 74 -29.05 3.82 1.77
N GLY A 75 -28.15 4.54 2.45
CA GLY A 75 -28.09 4.62 3.91
C GLY A 75 -28.68 5.89 4.54
N SER A 76 -28.90 6.93 3.75
CA SER A 76 -29.55 8.18 4.16
C SER A 76 -31.07 8.10 3.89
N ASP A 77 -31.87 8.80 4.70
CA ASP A 77 -33.34 8.89 4.52
C ASP A 77 -33.71 9.44 3.12
N VAL A 78 -32.89 10.36 2.61
CA VAL A 78 -32.97 10.90 1.26
C VAL A 78 -31.63 10.68 0.56
N PRO A 79 -31.61 10.12 -0.67
CA PRO A 79 -30.38 9.97 -1.43
C PRO A 79 -29.67 11.31 -1.65
N ILE A 80 -28.37 11.34 -1.37
CA ILE A 80 -27.56 12.56 -1.47
C ILE A 80 -27.08 12.70 -2.92
N ALA A 81 -27.69 13.61 -3.69
CA ALA A 81 -27.46 13.75 -5.13
C ALA A 81 -26.02 14.14 -5.49
N GLU A 82 -25.34 14.86 -4.59
CA GLU A 82 -23.95 15.32 -4.75
C GLU A 82 -22.97 14.18 -5.05
N ILE A 83 -23.16 12.98 -4.48
CA ILE A 83 -22.25 11.86 -4.72
C ILE A 83 -22.33 11.37 -6.18
N ASN A 84 -23.52 11.40 -6.78
CA ASN A 84 -23.74 11.00 -8.15
C ASN A 84 -23.14 12.03 -9.11
N PHE A 85 -23.26 13.33 -8.77
CA PHE A 85 -22.59 14.38 -9.53
C PHE A 85 -21.06 14.22 -9.47
N TYR A 86 -20.50 13.92 -8.28
CA TYR A 86 -19.07 13.64 -8.12
C TYR A 86 -18.59 12.46 -8.97
N GLU A 87 -19.37 11.38 -9.05
CA GLU A 87 -19.06 10.20 -9.88
C GLU A 87 -19.06 10.52 -11.37
N GLU A 88 -20.04 11.28 -11.86
CA GLU A 88 -20.08 11.69 -13.27
C GLU A 88 -18.91 12.61 -13.62
N ILE A 89 -18.48 13.49 -12.71
CA ILE A 89 -17.25 14.27 -12.87
C ILE A 89 -16.01 13.36 -12.96
N LYS A 90 -15.92 12.33 -12.10
CA LYS A 90 -14.80 11.38 -12.17
C LYS A 90 -14.77 10.61 -13.50
N LYS A 91 -15.93 10.15 -13.98
CA LYS A 91 -16.04 9.50 -15.29
C LYS A 91 -15.62 10.45 -16.42
N PHE A 92 -16.07 11.70 -16.38
CA PHE A 92 -15.66 12.72 -17.34
C PHE A 92 -14.14 12.95 -17.34
N GLN A 93 -13.51 12.96 -16.16
CA GLN A 93 -12.06 13.17 -16.02
C GLN A 93 -11.22 12.06 -16.67
N THR A 94 -11.78 10.84 -16.77
CA THR A 94 -11.11 9.67 -17.35
C THR A 94 -11.43 9.44 -18.83
N MET A 95 -12.25 10.28 -19.45
CA MET A 95 -12.62 10.12 -20.87
C MET A 95 -11.49 10.51 -21.81
N ASP A 96 -11.32 9.72 -22.86
CA ASP A 96 -10.15 9.80 -23.74
C ASP A 96 -10.27 10.90 -24.79
N THR A 97 -11.46 11.03 -25.39
CA THR A 97 -11.68 11.92 -26.53
C THR A 97 -12.34 13.23 -26.12
N ASP A 98 -11.98 14.32 -26.79
CA ASP A 98 -12.69 15.60 -26.64
C ASP A 98 -14.16 15.49 -27.03
N GLU A 99 -14.50 14.63 -27.99
CA GLU A 99 -15.88 14.42 -28.44
C GLU A 99 -16.74 13.79 -27.33
N ASP A 100 -16.26 12.71 -26.72
CA ASP A 100 -16.93 12.05 -25.60
C ASP A 100 -17.00 12.98 -24.39
N ARG A 101 -15.91 13.70 -24.10
CA ARG A 101 -15.88 14.72 -23.04
C ARG A 101 -16.94 15.79 -23.29
N ILE A 102 -17.06 16.34 -24.50
CA ILE A 102 -18.06 17.37 -24.81
C ILE A 102 -19.48 16.84 -24.64
N LYS A 103 -19.75 15.61 -25.07
CA LYS A 103 -21.05 14.96 -24.89
C LYS A 103 -21.38 14.79 -23.42
N GLN A 104 -20.50 14.15 -22.67
CA GLN A 104 -20.68 13.92 -21.23
C GLN A 104 -20.77 15.22 -20.44
N ALA A 105 -19.98 16.24 -20.77
CA ALA A 105 -20.05 17.53 -20.08
C ALA A 105 -21.39 18.23 -20.28
N ARG A 106 -22.03 18.07 -21.44
CA ARG A 106 -23.40 18.55 -21.68
C ARG A 106 -24.41 17.77 -20.85
N ASP A 107 -24.30 16.44 -20.84
CA ASP A 107 -25.17 15.58 -20.06
C ASP A 107 -25.09 15.91 -18.55
N ILE A 108 -23.87 16.10 -18.04
CA ILE A 108 -23.61 16.55 -16.66
C ILE A 108 -24.24 17.93 -16.41
N TYR A 109 -24.01 18.88 -17.31
CA TYR A 109 -24.53 20.23 -17.18
C TYR A 109 -26.06 20.25 -17.14
N ASP A 110 -26.72 19.53 -18.04
CA ASP A 110 -28.17 19.51 -18.14
C ASP A 110 -28.81 18.78 -16.93
N GLN A 111 -28.22 17.67 -16.50
CA GLN A 111 -28.77 16.85 -15.40
C GLN A 111 -28.59 17.48 -14.02
N PHE A 112 -27.39 18.00 -13.71
CA PHE A 112 -27.02 18.42 -12.36
C PHE A 112 -27.01 19.93 -12.17
N ILE A 113 -26.70 20.72 -13.20
CA ILE A 113 -26.52 22.17 -13.06
C ILE A 113 -27.78 22.90 -13.54
N MET A 114 -28.21 22.65 -14.79
CA MET A 114 -29.30 23.40 -15.42
C MET A 114 -30.64 23.18 -14.71
N ARG A 115 -30.91 21.94 -14.29
CA ARG A 115 -32.15 21.62 -13.56
C ARG A 115 -32.29 22.39 -12.24
N GLU A 116 -31.21 22.50 -11.46
CA GLU A 116 -31.20 23.24 -10.20
C GLU A 116 -31.26 24.76 -10.41
N LEU A 117 -30.60 25.26 -11.46
CA LEU A 117 -30.66 26.66 -11.87
C LEU A 117 -32.10 27.08 -12.22
N LEU A 118 -32.80 26.24 -12.99
CA LEU A 118 -34.21 26.47 -13.35
C LEU A 118 -35.15 26.39 -12.14
N ALA A 119 -34.85 25.51 -11.18
CA ALA A 119 -35.60 25.38 -9.93
C ALA A 119 -35.32 26.50 -8.91
N GLN A 120 -34.35 27.39 -9.18
CA GLN A 120 -33.86 28.41 -8.24
C GLN A 120 -33.35 27.83 -6.89
N CYS A 121 -32.96 26.56 -6.88
CA CYS A 121 -32.45 25.87 -5.69
C CYS A 121 -30.93 25.64 -5.74
N HIS A 122 -30.23 26.27 -6.69
CA HIS A 122 -28.81 26.03 -6.91
C HIS A 122 -27.93 26.70 -5.84
N GLU A 123 -27.12 25.90 -5.16
CA GLU A 123 -26.29 26.34 -4.02
C GLU A 123 -24.81 26.55 -4.37
N TYR A 124 -24.39 26.26 -5.61
CA TYR A 124 -22.98 26.38 -6.02
C TYR A 124 -22.61 27.80 -6.43
N THR A 125 -21.31 28.11 -6.39
CA THR A 125 -20.86 29.49 -6.67
C THR A 125 -21.06 29.88 -8.13
N LYS A 126 -21.40 31.16 -8.37
CA LYS A 126 -21.49 31.72 -9.72
C LYS A 126 -20.20 31.52 -10.53
N THR A 127 -19.05 31.49 -9.85
CA THR A 127 -17.76 31.25 -10.50
C THR A 127 -17.60 29.82 -11.02
N ALA A 128 -18.17 28.81 -10.33
CA ALA A 128 -18.16 27.43 -10.81
C ALA A 128 -19.06 27.28 -12.04
N ILE A 129 -20.24 27.89 -12.01
CA ILE A 129 -21.21 27.90 -13.12
C ILE A 129 -20.60 28.53 -14.36
N ASN A 130 -20.10 29.78 -14.23
CA ASN A 130 -19.55 30.53 -15.36
C ASN A 130 -18.35 29.80 -15.96
N ASN A 131 -17.47 29.24 -15.13
CA ASN A 131 -16.33 28.45 -15.60
C ASN A 131 -16.74 27.31 -16.55
N VAL A 132 -17.78 26.55 -16.19
CA VAL A 132 -18.27 25.43 -17.02
C VAL A 132 -19.00 25.95 -18.26
N GLN A 133 -19.85 26.97 -18.12
CA GLN A 133 -20.58 27.57 -19.25
C GLN A 133 -19.64 28.15 -20.31
N ASP A 134 -18.60 28.88 -19.88
CA ASP A 134 -17.60 29.46 -20.77
C ASP A 134 -16.80 28.37 -21.49
N ALA A 135 -16.39 27.33 -20.76
CA ALA A 135 -15.68 26.19 -21.34
C ALA A 135 -16.53 25.44 -22.38
N LEU A 136 -17.80 25.16 -22.08
CA LEU A 136 -18.74 24.53 -23.02
C LEU A 136 -19.00 25.42 -24.25
N THR A 137 -19.10 26.73 -24.06
CA THR A 137 -19.29 27.70 -25.15
C THR A 137 -18.06 27.76 -26.06
N LYS A 138 -16.86 27.75 -25.48
CA LYS A 138 -15.60 27.69 -26.23
C LYS A 138 -15.50 26.37 -27.00
N ALA A 139 -15.82 25.25 -26.36
CA ALA A 139 -15.76 23.92 -26.97
C ALA A 139 -16.70 23.76 -28.17
N ARG A 140 -17.84 24.47 -28.22
CA ARG A 140 -18.71 24.51 -29.43
C ARG A 140 -17.99 25.05 -30.66
N LYS A 141 -17.01 25.95 -30.47
CA LYS A 141 -16.23 26.56 -31.56
C LYS A 141 -14.94 25.79 -31.83
N THR A 142 -14.23 25.37 -30.78
CA THR A 142 -12.90 24.76 -30.89
C THR A 142 -12.91 23.25 -31.03
N LYS A 143 -14.02 22.57 -30.71
CA LYS A 143 -14.13 21.11 -30.57
C LYS A 143 -13.12 20.50 -29.57
N GLN A 144 -12.62 21.31 -28.64
CA GLN A 144 -11.67 20.89 -27.61
C GLN A 144 -12.23 21.21 -26.23
N LEU A 145 -12.07 20.29 -25.27
CA LEU A 145 -12.55 20.47 -23.90
C LEU A 145 -11.60 19.81 -22.89
N GLY A 146 -11.01 20.62 -22.02
CA GLY A 146 -10.15 20.11 -20.95
C GLY A 146 -10.90 19.23 -19.96
N ASN A 147 -10.22 18.24 -19.39
CA ASN A 147 -10.76 17.32 -18.36
C ASN A 147 -10.94 17.98 -16.97
N HIS A 148 -10.51 19.22 -16.78
CA HIS A 148 -10.51 19.90 -15.47
C HIS A 148 -11.62 20.96 -15.29
N ILE A 149 -12.55 21.10 -16.24
CA ILE A 149 -13.59 22.15 -16.20
C ILE A 149 -14.48 22.09 -14.95
N PHE A 150 -14.69 20.88 -14.41
CA PHE A 150 -15.52 20.63 -13.24
C PHE A 150 -14.74 20.63 -11.91
N ASN A 151 -13.44 20.94 -11.88
CA ASN A 151 -12.65 20.88 -10.64
C ASN A 151 -13.24 21.77 -9.52
N LYS A 152 -13.73 22.96 -9.85
CA LYS A 152 -14.41 23.83 -8.86
C LYS A 152 -15.67 23.18 -8.28
N TYR A 153 -16.49 22.53 -9.12
CA TYR A 153 -17.65 21.77 -8.65
C TYR A 153 -17.22 20.59 -7.79
N LYS A 154 -16.17 19.86 -8.19
CA LYS A 154 -15.60 18.75 -7.41
C LYS A 154 -15.21 19.20 -6.00
N ASP A 155 -14.56 20.35 -5.86
CA ASP A 155 -14.15 20.92 -4.57
C ASP A 155 -15.35 21.38 -3.74
N GLU A 156 -16.34 22.03 -4.35
CA GLU A 156 -17.56 22.47 -3.66
C GLU A 156 -18.42 21.28 -3.20
N ILE A 157 -18.54 20.23 -4.01
CA ILE A 157 -19.23 18.97 -3.65
C ILE A 157 -18.55 18.32 -2.44
N ARG A 158 -17.21 18.18 -2.45
CA ARG A 158 -16.48 17.62 -1.30
C ARG A 158 -16.73 18.42 -0.02
N LYS A 159 -16.73 19.76 -0.12
CA LYS A 159 -17.03 20.64 1.03
C LYS A 159 -18.46 20.46 1.55
N LYS A 160 -19.44 20.21 0.69
CA LYS A 160 -20.80 19.88 1.12
C LYS A 160 -20.81 18.54 1.86
N LEU A 161 -20.32 17.48 1.22
CA LEU A 161 -20.30 16.12 1.78
C LEU A 161 -19.56 16.02 3.13
N ASN A 162 -18.54 16.84 3.36
CA ASN A 162 -17.81 16.89 4.63
C ASN A 162 -18.62 17.48 5.80
N LYS A 163 -19.75 18.16 5.57
CA LYS A 163 -20.52 18.82 6.64
C LYS A 163 -21.40 17.84 7.43
N GLU A 164 -22.68 17.79 7.11
CA GLU A 164 -23.66 17.06 7.91
C GLU A 164 -23.67 15.57 7.52
N GLU A 165 -23.44 15.30 6.24
CA GLU A 165 -23.46 13.99 5.61
C GLU A 165 -22.35 13.10 6.16
N PHE A 166 -21.13 13.64 6.31
CA PHE A 166 -20.03 12.88 6.92
C PHE A 166 -20.30 12.55 8.38
N ASN A 167 -20.88 13.46 9.17
CA ASN A 167 -21.24 13.16 10.56
C ASN A 167 -22.31 12.07 10.64
N LYS A 168 -23.35 12.12 9.78
CA LYS A 168 -24.36 11.06 9.67
C LYS A 168 -23.75 9.73 9.22
N PHE A 169 -22.78 9.75 8.30
CA PHE A 169 -22.03 8.55 7.92
C PHE A 169 -21.29 7.95 9.12
N LEU A 170 -20.59 8.77 9.92
CA LEU A 170 -19.88 8.31 11.11
C LEU A 170 -20.83 7.65 12.12
N GLU A 171 -22.09 8.06 12.18
CA GLU A 171 -23.11 7.45 13.04
C GLU A 171 -23.62 6.11 12.48
N SER A 172 -23.64 5.95 11.15
CA SER A 172 -24.21 4.80 10.44
C SER A 172 -23.47 3.47 10.61
N ASP A 173 -24.15 2.37 10.23
CA ASP A 173 -23.56 1.02 10.13
C ASP A 173 -22.52 0.90 9.00
N ARG A 174 -22.53 1.78 7.99
CA ARG A 174 -21.51 1.78 6.93
C ARG A 174 -20.14 2.21 7.45
N TYR A 175 -20.11 3.15 8.38
CA TYR A 175 -18.88 3.46 9.10
C TYR A 175 -18.44 2.30 10.01
N THR A 176 -19.37 1.58 10.64
CA THR A 176 -19.04 0.34 11.37
C THR A 176 -18.37 -0.67 10.43
N ARG A 177 -18.89 -0.84 9.21
CA ARG A 177 -18.29 -1.70 8.19
C ARG A 177 -16.90 -1.24 7.77
N TYR A 178 -16.69 0.07 7.64
CA TYR A 178 -15.37 0.63 7.37
C TYR A 178 -14.37 0.25 8.47
N LEU A 179 -14.76 0.36 9.74
CA LEU A 179 -13.91 -0.02 10.87
C LEU A 179 -13.61 -1.53 10.91
N GLN A 180 -14.55 -2.38 10.50
CA GLN A 180 -14.30 -3.83 10.38
C GLN A 180 -13.22 -4.13 9.34
N TRP A 181 -13.29 -3.49 8.15
CA TRP A 181 -12.25 -3.60 7.12
C TRP A 181 -10.92 -3.00 7.58
N LYS A 182 -10.95 -1.81 8.20
CA LYS A 182 -9.73 -1.16 8.71
C LYS A 182 -9.04 -1.99 9.79
N ASN A 183 -9.82 -2.69 10.62
CA ASN A 183 -9.26 -3.61 11.61
C ASN A 183 -8.51 -4.77 10.96
N LEU A 184 -9.04 -5.34 9.86
CA LEU A 184 -8.31 -6.36 9.11
C LEU A 184 -7.03 -5.78 8.52
N GLU A 185 -7.10 -4.62 7.86
CA GLU A 185 -5.95 -3.95 7.25
C GLU A 185 -4.78 -3.76 8.23
N LEU A 186 -5.08 -3.23 9.43
CA LEU A 186 -4.06 -2.95 10.45
C LEU A 186 -3.50 -4.19 11.15
N ASN A 187 -4.12 -5.37 10.96
CA ASN A 187 -3.74 -6.62 11.59
C ASN A 187 -3.27 -7.69 10.59
N ILE A 188 -2.94 -7.31 9.36
CA ILE A 188 -2.37 -8.21 8.36
C ILE A 188 -1.00 -8.72 8.86
N ASN A 189 -0.92 -10.03 9.09
CA ASN A 189 0.31 -10.72 9.45
C ASN A 189 0.49 -11.90 8.48
N LEU A 190 1.16 -11.64 7.37
CA LEU A 190 1.32 -12.61 6.29
C LEU A 190 2.36 -13.68 6.61
N THR A 191 2.08 -14.88 6.12
CA THR A 191 2.99 -16.02 6.13
C THR A 191 3.03 -16.66 4.74
N MET A 192 3.97 -17.58 4.52
CA MET A 192 4.01 -18.36 3.26
C MET A 192 2.70 -19.14 3.01
N ASN A 193 1.98 -19.54 4.07
CA ASN A 193 0.73 -20.29 3.96
C ASN A 193 -0.45 -19.45 3.44
N ASP A 194 -0.28 -18.13 3.33
CA ASP A 194 -1.28 -17.24 2.76
C ASP A 194 -1.14 -17.12 1.23
N PHE A 195 -0.15 -17.80 0.66
CA PHE A 195 0.12 -17.83 -0.76
C PHE A 195 0.25 -19.28 -1.27
N SER A 196 -0.48 -19.57 -2.33
CA SER A 196 -0.21 -20.75 -3.16
C SER A 196 0.94 -20.39 -4.10
N VAL A 197 2.15 -20.85 -3.81
CA VAL A 197 3.34 -20.61 -4.62
C VAL A 197 3.37 -21.58 -5.81
N HIS A 198 3.65 -21.04 -7.00
CA HIS A 198 3.78 -21.78 -8.27
C HIS A 198 5.26 -21.80 -8.71
N ARG A 199 5.52 -21.87 -10.03
CA ARG A 199 6.88 -21.96 -10.57
C ARG A 199 7.76 -20.74 -10.26
N ILE A 200 9.07 -20.96 -10.33
CA ILE A 200 10.07 -19.90 -10.40
C ILE A 200 9.95 -19.19 -11.75
N ILE A 201 9.94 -17.86 -11.71
CA ILE A 201 9.87 -16.97 -12.88
C ILE A 201 11.10 -16.06 -13.01
N GLY A 202 12.00 -16.07 -12.02
CA GLY A 202 13.26 -15.34 -12.09
C GLY A 202 14.20 -15.65 -10.93
N ARG A 203 15.48 -15.30 -11.11
CA ARG A 203 16.51 -15.43 -10.07
C ARG A 203 17.38 -14.18 -10.04
N GLY A 204 17.72 -13.75 -8.83
CA GLY A 204 18.66 -12.66 -8.57
C GLY A 204 19.81 -13.09 -7.66
N GLY A 205 20.67 -12.15 -7.28
CA GLY A 205 21.86 -12.44 -6.48
C GLY A 205 21.60 -12.95 -5.06
N PHE A 206 20.43 -12.64 -4.47
CA PHE A 206 20.08 -12.99 -3.09
C PHE A 206 18.93 -14.00 -2.98
N GLY A 207 18.28 -14.38 -4.09
CA GLY A 207 17.08 -15.19 -4.02
C GLY A 207 16.36 -15.37 -5.35
N GLU A 208 15.09 -15.78 -5.25
CA GLU A 208 14.27 -16.24 -6.38
C GLU A 208 12.94 -15.50 -6.41
N VAL A 209 12.34 -15.42 -7.59
CA VAL A 209 11.02 -14.86 -7.81
C VAL A 209 10.10 -15.98 -8.27
N TYR A 210 8.95 -16.11 -7.62
CA TYR A 210 7.93 -17.12 -7.93
C TYR A 210 6.64 -16.45 -8.39
N GLY A 211 5.92 -17.07 -9.31
CA GLY A 211 4.49 -16.78 -9.47
C GLY A 211 3.74 -17.30 -8.25
N CYS A 212 2.80 -16.53 -7.68
CA CYS A 212 1.99 -16.99 -6.56
C CYS A 212 0.56 -16.46 -6.64
N ARG A 213 -0.35 -17.12 -5.91
CA ARG A 213 -1.72 -16.68 -5.70
C ARG A 213 -1.98 -16.43 -4.23
N LYS A 214 -2.52 -15.27 -3.88
CA LYS A 214 -2.95 -14.98 -2.52
C LYS A 214 -4.25 -15.74 -2.20
N ALA A 215 -4.26 -16.49 -1.11
CA ALA A 215 -5.26 -17.52 -0.85
C ALA A 215 -6.65 -16.97 -0.49
N ASP A 216 -6.73 -15.79 0.11
CA ASP A 216 -7.98 -15.18 0.60
C ASP A 216 -8.73 -14.34 -0.44
N THR A 217 -8.06 -13.89 -1.50
CA THR A 217 -8.64 -13.08 -2.59
C THR A 217 -8.53 -13.72 -3.96
N GLY A 218 -7.62 -14.69 -4.13
CA GLY A 218 -7.33 -15.34 -5.39
C GLY A 218 -6.52 -14.49 -6.38
N LYS A 219 -6.03 -13.31 -5.96
CA LYS A 219 -5.20 -12.43 -6.80
C LYS A 219 -3.82 -13.04 -7.05
N MET A 220 -3.35 -12.94 -8.30
CA MET A 220 -2.03 -13.39 -8.71
C MET A 220 -0.98 -12.31 -8.45
N TYR A 221 0.22 -12.74 -8.07
CA TYR A 221 1.34 -11.88 -7.75
C TYR A 221 2.67 -12.54 -8.14
N ALA A 222 3.74 -11.73 -8.20
CA ALA A 222 5.10 -12.22 -8.10
C ALA A 222 5.57 -12.16 -6.64
N MET A 223 6.17 -13.24 -6.15
CA MET A 223 6.77 -13.33 -4.82
C MET A 223 8.29 -13.37 -4.96
N LYS A 224 8.98 -12.27 -4.65
CA LYS A 224 10.45 -12.22 -4.59
C LYS A 224 10.89 -12.62 -3.18
N CYS A 225 11.51 -13.79 -3.05
CA CYS A 225 12.03 -14.34 -1.80
C CYS A 225 13.55 -14.22 -1.75
N LEU A 226 14.07 -13.40 -0.84
CA LEU A 226 15.50 -13.30 -0.57
C LEU A 226 15.89 -14.16 0.62
N ASP A 227 16.99 -14.90 0.50
CA ASP A 227 17.53 -15.74 1.57
C ASP A 227 18.42 -14.92 2.53
N LYS A 228 18.06 -14.87 3.81
CA LYS A 228 18.78 -14.10 4.83
C LYS A 228 20.24 -14.56 5.03
N LYS A 229 20.53 -15.86 4.89
CA LYS A 229 21.90 -16.39 4.98
C LYS A 229 22.73 -15.89 3.78
N ARG A 230 22.14 -15.86 2.58
CA ARG A 230 22.81 -15.31 1.38
C ARG A 230 23.02 -13.81 1.46
N ILE A 231 22.04 -13.07 1.98
CA ILE A 231 22.18 -11.64 2.24
C ILE A 231 23.37 -11.41 3.18
N LYS A 232 23.44 -12.14 4.30
CA LYS A 232 24.54 -12.04 5.26
C LYS A 232 25.89 -12.39 4.66
N LEU A 233 25.97 -13.48 3.88
CA LEU A 233 27.19 -13.90 3.19
C LEU A 233 27.77 -12.80 2.30
N LYS A 234 26.89 -12.07 1.62
CA LYS A 234 27.25 -11.04 0.63
C LYS A 234 27.17 -9.62 1.18
N THR A 235 26.98 -9.45 2.50
CA THR A 235 26.80 -8.13 3.16
C THR A 235 25.74 -7.26 2.46
N GLY A 236 24.62 -7.88 2.07
CA GLY A 236 23.56 -7.26 1.26
C GLY A 236 22.40 -6.65 2.05
N GLU A 237 22.52 -6.53 3.38
CA GLU A 237 21.43 -6.13 4.28
C GLU A 237 20.87 -4.76 3.90
N THR A 238 21.77 -3.80 3.64
CA THR A 238 21.40 -2.46 3.21
C THR A 238 20.65 -2.46 1.88
N LEU A 239 21.03 -3.31 0.92
CA LEU A 239 20.36 -3.41 -0.38
C LEU A 239 18.93 -3.95 -0.21
N ALA A 240 18.75 -5.02 0.57
CA ALA A 240 17.43 -5.61 0.80
C ALA A 240 16.48 -4.65 1.54
N LEU A 241 16.99 -3.92 2.55
CA LEU A 241 16.21 -2.90 3.26
C LEU A 241 15.93 -1.69 2.38
N ASN A 242 16.89 -1.26 1.57
CA ASN A 242 16.73 -0.16 0.62
C ASN A 242 15.65 -0.47 -0.40
N GLU A 243 15.64 -1.67 -1.00
CA GLU A 243 14.60 -2.09 -1.95
C GLU A 243 13.21 -1.94 -1.35
N ARG A 244 13.01 -2.38 -0.09
CA ARG A 244 11.74 -2.23 0.63
C ARG A 244 11.34 -0.77 0.82
N ILE A 245 12.28 0.11 1.17
CA ILE A 245 12.01 1.55 1.35
C ILE A 245 11.64 2.16 -0.01
N MET A 246 12.43 1.92 -1.04
CA MET A 246 12.19 2.47 -2.38
C MET A 246 10.84 2.02 -2.94
N LEU A 247 10.51 0.73 -2.83
CA LEU A 247 9.19 0.20 -3.20
C LEU A 247 8.07 0.87 -2.41
N SER A 248 8.24 1.12 -1.11
CA SER A 248 7.21 1.81 -0.31
C SER A 248 6.94 3.25 -0.74
N LEU A 249 7.96 3.95 -1.27
CA LEU A 249 7.81 5.32 -1.78
C LEU A 249 7.09 5.36 -3.13
N VAL A 250 7.36 4.39 -4.02
CA VAL A 250 6.83 4.40 -5.39
C VAL A 250 5.51 3.65 -5.57
N SER A 251 5.15 2.76 -4.65
CA SER A 251 3.97 1.88 -4.78
C SER A 251 2.64 2.55 -4.41
N THR A 252 2.66 3.84 -4.09
CA THR A 252 1.46 4.65 -3.85
C THR A 252 1.08 5.46 -5.09
N GLY A 253 -0.22 5.61 -5.31
CA GLY A 253 -0.75 6.08 -6.59
C GLY A 253 -0.73 5.00 -7.67
N GLU A 254 -1.64 5.10 -8.63
CA GLU A 254 -1.69 4.18 -9.76
C GLU A 254 -0.58 4.56 -10.75
N CYS A 255 0.49 3.76 -10.81
CA CYS A 255 1.50 3.86 -11.89
C CYS A 255 1.51 2.55 -12.66
N PRO A 256 1.10 2.56 -13.94
CA PRO A 256 1.08 1.33 -14.73
C PRO A 256 2.46 0.93 -15.27
N PHE A 257 3.51 1.73 -15.03
CA PHE A 257 4.84 1.57 -15.63
C PHE A 257 5.93 1.15 -14.65
N ILE A 258 5.57 0.80 -13.42
CA ILE A 258 6.48 0.31 -12.37
C ILE A 258 5.90 -0.97 -11.77
N VAL A 259 6.76 -1.95 -11.51
CA VAL A 259 6.43 -3.12 -10.71
C VAL A 259 6.35 -2.70 -9.24
N CYS A 260 5.13 -2.56 -8.74
CA CYS A 260 4.86 -2.02 -7.42
C CYS A 260 4.61 -3.12 -6.38
N MET A 261 4.97 -2.83 -5.14
CA MET A 261 4.78 -3.71 -3.99
C MET A 261 3.37 -3.56 -3.42
N THR A 262 2.76 -4.70 -3.07
CA THR A 262 1.54 -4.74 -2.25
C THR A 262 1.88 -5.08 -0.79
N TYR A 263 2.76 -6.06 -0.59
CA TYR A 263 3.17 -6.50 0.74
C TYR A 263 4.68 -6.76 0.82
N ALA A 264 5.24 -6.55 2.00
CA ALA A 264 6.51 -7.11 2.43
C ALA A 264 6.28 -7.88 3.73
N PHE A 265 6.84 -9.08 3.85
CA PHE A 265 6.83 -9.85 5.09
C PHE A 265 8.07 -10.71 5.20
N GLN A 266 8.30 -11.30 6.37
CA GLN A 266 9.47 -12.13 6.59
C GLN A 266 9.13 -13.42 7.32
N THR A 267 9.97 -14.41 7.10
CA THR A 267 10.05 -15.64 7.89
C THR A 267 11.38 -15.65 8.64
N PRO A 268 11.67 -16.66 9.49
CA PRO A 268 12.98 -16.77 10.13
C PRO A 268 14.15 -16.78 9.15
N GLU A 269 13.97 -17.29 7.93
CA GLU A 269 15.06 -17.46 6.95
C GLU A 269 14.92 -16.59 5.68
N LYS A 270 13.73 -16.05 5.39
CA LYS A 270 13.47 -15.33 4.13
C LYS A 270 12.86 -13.95 4.34
N LEU A 271 13.22 -13.02 3.46
CA LEU A 271 12.50 -11.76 3.22
C LEU A 271 11.66 -11.91 1.96
N CYS A 272 10.38 -11.58 2.01
CA CYS A 272 9.43 -11.80 0.92
C CYS A 272 8.78 -10.48 0.51
N PHE A 273 8.87 -10.15 -0.78
CA PHE A 273 8.13 -9.06 -1.40
C PHE A 273 7.03 -9.65 -2.28
N ILE A 274 5.83 -9.08 -2.18
CA ILE A 274 4.70 -9.38 -3.06
C ILE A 274 4.52 -8.21 -4.02
N LEU A 275 4.82 -8.46 -5.28
CA LEU A 275 4.99 -7.50 -6.36
C LEU A 275 3.99 -7.78 -7.50
N ASP A 276 3.74 -6.78 -8.34
CA ASP A 276 3.01 -6.99 -9.61
C ASP A 276 3.60 -8.16 -10.40
N LEU A 277 2.71 -9.01 -10.93
CA LEU A 277 3.11 -10.14 -11.75
C LEU A 277 3.35 -9.68 -13.19
N MET A 278 4.59 -9.82 -13.67
CA MET A 278 4.98 -9.58 -15.05
C MET A 278 5.35 -10.92 -15.69
N ASN A 279 4.51 -11.42 -16.60
CA ASN A 279 4.63 -12.76 -17.18
C ASN A 279 5.08 -12.77 -18.65
N GLY A 280 5.40 -11.60 -19.20
CA GLY A 280 5.84 -11.42 -20.58
C GLY A 280 7.36 -11.48 -20.74
N GLY A 281 8.14 -11.69 -19.69
CA GLY A 281 9.61 -11.68 -19.74
C GLY A 281 10.20 -10.29 -19.66
N ASP A 282 11.46 -10.13 -20.02
CA ASP A 282 12.17 -8.85 -20.01
C ASP A 282 12.64 -8.42 -21.40
N LEU A 283 12.86 -7.12 -21.60
CA LEU A 283 13.32 -6.59 -22.90
C LEU A 283 14.70 -7.09 -23.29
N HIS A 284 15.55 -7.56 -22.35
CA HIS A 284 16.83 -8.15 -22.72
C HIS A 284 16.65 -9.50 -23.42
N TYR A 285 15.77 -10.36 -22.90
CA TYR A 285 15.36 -11.59 -23.54
C TYR A 285 14.75 -11.32 -24.92
N HIS A 286 13.77 -10.41 -25.02
CA HIS A 286 13.13 -10.11 -26.29
C HIS A 286 14.09 -9.49 -27.31
N LEU A 287 15.01 -8.63 -26.89
CA LEU A 287 16.08 -8.13 -27.78
C LEU A 287 16.96 -9.27 -28.34
N SER A 288 17.15 -10.35 -27.58
CA SER A 288 17.93 -11.51 -28.03
C SER A 288 17.17 -12.40 -29.02
N GLN A 289 15.85 -12.51 -28.88
CA GLN A 289 15.00 -13.35 -29.72
C GLN A 289 14.51 -12.61 -30.97
N HIS A 290 13.98 -11.40 -30.79
CA HIS A 290 13.48 -10.53 -31.85
C HIS A 290 14.61 -9.91 -32.69
N GLY A 291 15.77 -9.68 -32.08
CA GLY A 291 16.80 -8.81 -32.63
C GLY A 291 16.55 -7.33 -32.29
N VAL A 292 17.31 -6.45 -32.93
CA VAL A 292 17.20 -5.00 -32.69
C VAL A 292 15.81 -4.48 -33.06
N PHE A 293 15.34 -3.48 -32.31
CA PHE A 293 14.06 -2.84 -32.54
C PHE A 293 14.21 -1.67 -33.51
N SER A 294 13.17 -1.44 -34.31
CA SER A 294 13.02 -0.24 -35.12
C SER A 294 12.74 0.98 -34.24
N GLU A 295 12.95 2.18 -34.79
CA GLU A 295 12.68 3.42 -34.05
C GLU A 295 11.22 3.55 -33.61
N GLN A 296 10.26 3.03 -34.39
CA GLN A 296 8.85 3.06 -34.03
C GLN A 296 8.55 2.17 -32.81
N GLU A 297 9.15 0.99 -32.74
CA GLU A 297 9.00 0.07 -31.61
C GLU A 297 9.71 0.63 -30.36
N VAL A 298 10.90 1.21 -30.54
CA VAL A 298 11.61 1.90 -29.46
C VAL A 298 10.80 3.08 -28.94
N ARG A 299 10.11 3.83 -29.80
CA ARG A 299 9.23 4.94 -29.38
C ARG A 299 8.16 4.49 -28.40
N PHE A 300 7.55 3.33 -28.63
CA PHE A 300 6.55 2.75 -27.73
C PHE A 300 7.14 2.48 -26.34
N TYR A 301 8.20 1.67 -26.27
CA TYR A 301 8.82 1.33 -24.98
C TYR A 301 9.42 2.55 -24.27
N ALA A 302 9.99 3.47 -25.04
CA ALA A 302 10.53 4.73 -24.53
C ALA A 302 9.45 5.56 -23.82
N ALA A 303 8.26 5.69 -24.41
CA ALA A 303 7.18 6.48 -23.85
C ALA A 303 6.71 5.91 -22.50
N GLU A 304 6.54 4.59 -22.39
CA GLU A 304 6.13 3.94 -21.14
C GLU A 304 7.21 4.06 -20.05
N VAL A 305 8.48 3.87 -20.42
CA VAL A 305 9.61 4.02 -19.48
C VAL A 305 9.76 5.47 -19.00
N ILE A 306 9.53 6.48 -19.85
CA ILE A 306 9.54 7.90 -19.46
C ILE A 306 8.52 8.16 -18.35
N LEU A 307 7.29 7.66 -18.48
CA LEU A 307 6.24 7.83 -17.47
C LEU A 307 6.57 7.08 -16.16
N GLY A 308 7.23 5.93 -16.26
CA GLY A 308 7.77 5.23 -15.08
C GLY A 308 8.84 6.03 -14.35
N LEU A 309 9.82 6.59 -15.07
CA LEU A 309 10.86 7.44 -14.49
C LEU A 309 10.30 8.72 -13.89
N GLU A 310 9.37 9.38 -14.59
CA GLU A 310 8.67 10.57 -14.09
C GLU A 310 8.02 10.32 -12.73
N HIS A 311 7.31 9.18 -12.58
CA HIS A 311 6.66 8.82 -11.33
C HIS A 311 7.65 8.67 -10.16
N MET A 312 8.84 8.12 -10.41
CA MET A 312 9.92 8.03 -9.42
C MET A 312 10.53 9.40 -9.11
N HIS A 313 10.84 10.19 -10.14
CA HIS A 313 11.53 11.48 -10.02
C HIS A 313 10.69 12.51 -9.27
N VAL A 314 9.37 12.57 -9.52
CA VAL A 314 8.43 13.45 -8.79
C VAL A 314 8.40 13.10 -7.29
N ARG A 315 8.74 11.86 -6.92
CA ARG A 315 8.85 11.39 -5.53
C ARG A 315 10.26 11.51 -4.95
N GLY A 316 11.18 12.16 -5.66
CA GLY A 316 12.56 12.31 -5.23
C GLY A 316 13.35 10.99 -5.26
N VAL A 317 12.96 10.02 -6.09
CA VAL A 317 13.66 8.73 -6.23
C VAL A 317 14.42 8.70 -7.55
N VAL A 318 15.72 8.39 -7.51
CA VAL A 318 16.56 8.09 -8.68
C VAL A 318 16.73 6.57 -8.79
N TYR A 319 16.54 5.99 -9.98
CA TYR A 319 16.48 4.55 -10.20
C TYR A 319 17.87 3.87 -10.31
N ARG A 320 18.80 4.49 -11.05
CA ARG A 320 20.23 4.14 -11.16
C ARG A 320 20.60 2.81 -11.83
N ASP A 321 19.65 1.96 -12.21
CA ASP A 321 19.95 0.67 -12.86
C ASP A 321 19.10 0.42 -14.12
N LEU A 322 18.85 1.46 -14.91
CA LEU A 322 18.06 1.36 -16.13
C LEU A 322 18.80 0.59 -17.23
N LYS A 323 18.24 -0.56 -17.58
CA LYS A 323 18.74 -1.47 -18.63
C LYS A 323 17.61 -2.38 -19.12
N PRO A 324 17.71 -2.97 -20.33
CA PRO A 324 16.63 -3.80 -20.87
C PRO A 324 16.23 -4.99 -19.97
N ALA A 325 17.16 -5.55 -19.20
CA ALA A 325 16.87 -6.67 -18.30
C ALA A 325 15.98 -6.30 -17.11
N ASN A 326 15.85 -5.01 -16.79
CA ASN A 326 14.98 -4.54 -15.71
C ASN A 326 13.64 -3.99 -16.22
N ILE A 327 13.40 -4.03 -17.53
CA ILE A 327 12.13 -3.63 -18.15
C ILE A 327 11.34 -4.90 -18.48
N LEU A 328 10.32 -5.18 -17.67
CA LEU A 328 9.51 -6.40 -17.79
C LEU A 328 8.26 -6.14 -18.62
N LEU A 329 7.82 -7.14 -19.36
CA LEU A 329 6.59 -7.11 -20.15
C LEU A 329 5.47 -7.84 -19.41
N ASP A 330 4.25 -7.35 -19.53
CA ASP A 330 3.05 -8.11 -19.22
C ASP A 330 2.60 -8.96 -20.41
N GLU A 331 1.49 -9.68 -20.26
CA GLU A 331 0.95 -10.54 -21.32
C GLU A 331 0.42 -9.80 -22.55
N SER A 332 0.17 -8.50 -22.43
CA SER A 332 -0.29 -7.65 -23.53
C SER A 332 0.90 -7.03 -24.26
N GLY A 333 2.09 -7.02 -23.65
CA GLY A 333 3.33 -6.44 -24.18
C GLY A 333 3.66 -5.06 -23.63
N HIS A 334 2.86 -4.54 -22.69
CA HIS A 334 3.16 -3.28 -21.99
C HIS A 334 4.31 -3.49 -21.00
N VAL A 335 5.13 -2.45 -20.80
CA VAL A 335 6.34 -2.55 -20.00
C VAL A 335 6.24 -1.87 -18.64
N ARG A 336 6.97 -2.45 -17.67
CA ARG A 336 7.19 -1.85 -16.35
C ARG A 336 8.64 -1.93 -15.93
N ILE A 337 9.10 -0.87 -15.28
CA ILE A 337 10.40 -0.83 -14.60
C ILE A 337 10.31 -1.71 -13.34
N SER A 338 11.29 -2.61 -13.17
CA SER A 338 11.37 -3.54 -12.03
C SER A 338 12.68 -3.38 -11.25
N ASP A 339 12.85 -4.10 -10.14
CA ASP A 339 14.07 -4.16 -9.32
C ASP A 339 14.61 -2.79 -8.85
N LEU A 340 14.07 -2.28 -7.74
CA LEU A 340 14.47 -1.00 -7.14
C LEU A 340 15.59 -1.15 -6.10
N GLY A 341 16.31 -2.28 -6.07
CA GLY A 341 17.36 -2.53 -5.07
C GLY A 341 18.48 -1.48 -5.07
N LEU A 342 18.78 -0.94 -6.24
CA LEU A 342 19.78 0.12 -6.43
C LEU A 342 19.20 1.54 -6.49
N ALA A 343 17.88 1.72 -6.36
CA ALA A 343 17.29 3.06 -6.35
C ALA A 343 17.67 3.84 -5.07
N CYS A 344 17.50 5.16 -5.06
CA CYS A 344 17.83 6.01 -3.92
C CYS A 344 16.91 7.22 -3.81
N ASP A 345 16.50 7.54 -2.59
CA ASP A 345 15.80 8.79 -2.26
C ASP A 345 16.82 9.94 -2.16
N PHE A 346 16.69 10.93 -3.04
CA PHE A 346 17.52 12.13 -3.08
C PHE A 346 16.81 13.38 -2.51
N SER A 347 15.59 13.26 -1.98
CA SER A 347 14.80 14.39 -1.46
C SER A 347 15.48 15.13 -0.31
N LYS A 348 16.27 14.43 0.52
CA LYS A 348 17.02 15.01 1.65
C LYS A 348 18.49 15.22 1.34
N LYS A 349 19.11 14.28 0.62
CA LYS A 349 20.54 14.29 0.32
C LYS A 349 20.79 13.59 -1.01
N LYS A 350 21.46 14.29 -1.92
CA LYS A 350 21.89 13.73 -3.19
C LYS A 350 22.93 12.60 -2.98
N PRO A 351 22.76 11.42 -3.61
CA PRO A 351 23.80 10.39 -3.63
C PRO A 351 25.04 10.85 -4.39
N HIS A 352 26.18 10.22 -4.09
CA HIS A 352 27.48 10.46 -4.77
C HIS A 352 28.27 9.16 -5.00
N ALA A 353 27.67 8.01 -4.66
CA ALA A 353 28.30 6.72 -4.81
C ALA A 353 28.15 6.24 -6.27
N SER A 354 29.22 5.65 -6.82
CA SER A 354 29.18 5.01 -8.12
C SER A 354 28.45 3.67 -8.02
N VAL A 355 27.19 3.66 -8.43
CA VAL A 355 26.27 2.52 -8.33
C VAL A 355 25.47 2.43 -9.61
N GLY A 356 25.37 1.22 -10.17
CA GLY A 356 24.62 0.93 -11.39
C GLY A 356 25.34 -0.11 -12.25
N THR A 357 24.74 -0.46 -13.38
CA THR A 357 25.37 -1.36 -14.35
C THR A 357 26.34 -0.59 -15.26
N HIS A 358 27.60 -1.04 -15.34
CA HIS A 358 28.60 -0.48 -16.26
C HIS A 358 28.08 -0.47 -17.71
N GLY A 359 28.31 0.64 -18.41
CA GLY A 359 27.80 0.88 -19.76
C GLY A 359 26.41 1.53 -19.81
N TYR A 360 25.81 1.83 -18.65
CA TYR A 360 24.61 2.67 -18.50
C TYR A 360 24.82 3.82 -17.50
N MET A 361 25.73 3.66 -16.53
CA MET A 361 26.04 4.71 -15.54
C MET A 361 26.46 6.03 -16.22
N ALA A 362 25.91 7.13 -15.73
CA ALA A 362 26.20 8.48 -16.20
C ALA A 362 27.58 9.00 -15.74
N PRO A 363 28.17 10.00 -16.43
CA PRO A 363 29.46 10.58 -16.05
C PRO A 363 29.52 11.07 -14.61
N GLU A 364 28.48 11.77 -14.13
CA GLU A 364 28.40 12.28 -12.77
C GLU A 364 28.25 11.19 -11.70
N VAL A 365 27.80 9.98 -12.09
CA VAL A 365 27.75 8.81 -11.20
C VAL A 365 29.12 8.12 -11.12
N LEU A 366 29.87 8.12 -12.22
CA LEU A 366 31.25 7.57 -12.28
C LEU A 366 32.26 8.51 -11.60
N ALA A 367 32.00 9.82 -11.62
CA ALA A 367 32.87 10.82 -11.03
C ALA A 367 32.86 10.73 -9.48
N LYS A 368 34.02 10.43 -8.90
CA LYS A 368 34.16 10.28 -7.44
C LYS A 368 33.79 11.58 -6.70
N GLY A 369 32.85 11.47 -5.76
CA GLY A 369 32.47 12.58 -4.87
C GLY A 369 31.54 13.61 -5.52
N VAL A 370 31.14 13.41 -6.78
CA VAL A 370 30.14 14.25 -7.44
C VAL A 370 28.75 13.78 -7.02
N ALA A 371 27.96 14.70 -6.50
CA ALA A 371 26.59 14.42 -6.12
C ALA A 371 25.67 14.51 -7.35
N TYR A 372 24.69 13.61 -7.44
CA TYR A 372 23.76 13.52 -8.57
C TYR A 372 22.32 13.28 -8.11
N ASP A 373 21.38 13.35 -9.05
CA ASP A 373 19.94 13.19 -8.85
C ASP A 373 19.32 12.41 -10.03
N SER A 374 18.08 12.72 -10.42
CA SER A 374 17.37 12.14 -11.56
C SER A 374 18.13 12.24 -12.90
N SER A 375 19.08 13.17 -13.02
CA SER A 375 19.96 13.33 -14.20
C SER A 375 20.64 12.03 -14.65
N ALA A 376 20.98 11.15 -13.70
CA ALA A 376 21.61 9.86 -13.97
C ALA A 376 20.71 8.90 -14.78
N ASP A 377 19.39 8.95 -14.54
CA ASP A 377 18.45 8.05 -15.19
C ASP A 377 18.23 8.45 -16.65
N TRP A 378 18.26 9.75 -17.00
CA TRP A 378 18.12 10.20 -18.38
C TRP A 378 19.30 9.78 -19.26
N PHE A 379 20.51 9.79 -18.71
CA PHE A 379 21.67 9.24 -19.40
C PHE A 379 21.54 7.72 -19.58
N SER A 380 21.16 7.00 -18.51
CA SER A 380 20.93 5.56 -18.55
C SER A 380 19.83 5.18 -19.56
N PHE A 381 18.81 6.03 -19.69
CA PHE A 381 17.73 5.91 -20.67
C PHE A 381 18.26 6.03 -22.09
N GLY A 382 19.09 7.04 -22.40
CA GLY A 382 19.78 7.14 -23.69
C GLY A 382 20.60 5.89 -24.03
N CYS A 383 21.34 5.35 -23.04
CA CYS A 383 22.11 4.11 -23.20
C CYS A 383 21.22 2.90 -23.52
N MET A 384 20.07 2.80 -22.84
CA MET A 384 19.09 1.74 -23.05
C MET A 384 18.46 1.82 -24.45
N LEU A 385 18.01 3.01 -24.88
CA LEU A 385 17.42 3.21 -26.21
C LEU A 385 18.42 2.86 -27.31
N TYR A 386 19.67 3.32 -27.20
CA TYR A 386 20.73 2.95 -28.13
C TYR A 386 20.91 1.44 -28.21
N LYS A 387 20.90 0.74 -27.06
CA LYS A 387 21.01 -0.72 -27.03
C LYS A 387 19.84 -1.43 -27.71
N LEU A 388 18.61 -0.92 -27.59
CA LEU A 388 17.46 -1.51 -28.29
C LEU A 388 17.62 -1.36 -29.82
N LEU A 389 18.19 -0.25 -30.29
CA LEU A 389 18.40 0.04 -31.71
C LEU A 389 19.62 -0.69 -32.32
N LYS A 390 20.68 -0.94 -31.52
CA LYS A 390 21.98 -1.44 -32.01
C LYS A 390 22.41 -2.79 -31.44
N GLY A 391 21.72 -3.28 -30.41
CA GLY A 391 22.02 -4.56 -29.75
C GLY A 391 23.15 -4.50 -28.71
N HIS A 392 23.84 -3.37 -28.57
CA HIS A 392 24.92 -3.18 -27.58
C HIS A 392 24.89 -1.79 -26.94
N SER A 393 25.55 -1.64 -25.79
CA SER A 393 25.68 -0.32 -25.13
C SER A 393 26.54 0.63 -25.99
N PRO A 394 26.25 1.95 -26.03
CA PRO A 394 27.00 2.94 -26.81
C PRO A 394 28.47 3.01 -26.39
N PHE A 395 28.77 2.72 -25.12
CA PHE A 395 30.11 2.74 -24.54
C PHE A 395 30.67 1.33 -24.37
N ARG A 396 30.25 0.37 -25.19
CA ARG A 396 30.74 -1.01 -25.17
C ARG A 396 31.11 -1.49 -26.56
N GLN A 397 32.16 -0.90 -27.11
CA GLN A 397 32.71 -1.27 -28.40
C GLN A 397 33.37 -2.67 -28.36
N HIS A 398 33.33 -3.40 -29.48
CA HIS A 398 33.96 -4.72 -29.68
C HIS A 398 33.66 -5.78 -28.60
N LYS A 399 32.50 -5.69 -27.93
CA LYS A 399 32.09 -6.61 -26.84
C LYS A 399 33.08 -6.64 -25.66
N THR A 400 33.87 -5.58 -25.45
CA THR A 400 34.80 -5.50 -24.31
C THR A 400 34.09 -5.80 -22.98
N LYS A 401 34.76 -6.52 -22.10
CA LYS A 401 34.29 -6.84 -20.74
C LYS A 401 35.04 -6.03 -19.68
N ASP A 402 36.03 -5.23 -20.09
CA ASP A 402 36.78 -4.39 -19.16
C ASP A 402 35.93 -3.19 -18.73
N LYS A 403 35.56 -3.20 -17.45
CA LYS A 403 34.73 -2.17 -16.82
C LYS A 403 35.41 -0.81 -16.84
N HIS A 404 36.72 -0.75 -16.62
CA HIS A 404 37.45 0.51 -16.57
C HIS A 404 37.52 1.18 -17.95
N GLU A 405 37.61 0.37 -19.00
CA GLU A 405 37.53 0.87 -20.37
C GLU A 405 36.13 1.39 -20.72
N ILE A 406 35.08 0.67 -20.33
CA ILE A 406 33.69 1.12 -20.50
C ILE A 406 33.47 2.47 -19.80
N ASP A 407 33.88 2.58 -18.53
CA ASP A 407 33.73 3.80 -17.75
C ASP A 407 34.54 4.96 -18.34
N ARG A 408 35.76 4.69 -18.83
CA ARG A 408 36.58 5.67 -19.53
C ARG A 408 35.89 6.19 -20.79
N MET A 409 35.31 5.30 -21.61
CA MET A 409 34.60 5.69 -22.83
C MET A 409 33.41 6.61 -22.51
N THR A 410 32.62 6.29 -21.47
CA THR A 410 31.52 7.16 -21.00
C THR A 410 32.00 8.58 -20.66
N MET A 411 33.19 8.70 -20.06
CA MET A 411 33.74 9.99 -19.65
C MET A 411 34.36 10.79 -20.82
N THR A 412 34.97 10.12 -21.79
CA THR A 412 35.84 10.78 -22.77
C THR A 412 35.34 10.77 -24.22
N MET A 413 34.57 9.75 -24.62
CA MET A 413 34.18 9.55 -26.01
C MET A 413 32.77 10.09 -26.30
N ASN A 414 32.62 10.74 -27.45
CA ASN A 414 31.31 11.05 -28.00
C ASN A 414 30.75 9.79 -28.67
N VAL A 415 29.43 9.61 -28.61
CA VAL A 415 28.75 8.47 -29.22
C VAL A 415 28.58 8.73 -30.72
N GLU A 416 29.09 7.82 -31.54
CA GLU A 416 28.88 7.87 -32.99
C GLU A 416 27.50 7.29 -33.33
N LEU A 417 26.65 8.12 -33.93
CA LEU A 417 25.29 7.75 -34.35
C LEU A 417 25.27 7.49 -35.86
N PRO A 418 24.84 6.29 -36.32
CA PRO A 418 24.84 5.96 -37.75
C PRO A 418 23.93 6.85 -38.59
N ASP A 419 24.29 7.05 -39.85
CA ASP A 419 23.50 7.84 -40.81
C ASP A 419 22.14 7.25 -41.17
N SER A 420 21.93 5.97 -40.89
CA SER A 420 20.63 5.31 -41.05
C SER A 420 19.58 5.71 -40.02
N MET A 421 19.97 6.42 -38.96
CA MET A 421 19.08 6.88 -37.89
C MET A 421 18.39 8.20 -38.28
N SER A 422 17.11 8.36 -37.91
CA SER A 422 16.36 9.58 -38.20
C SER A 422 16.98 10.80 -37.50
N SER A 423 16.73 11.99 -38.05
CA SER A 423 17.15 13.25 -37.42
C SER A 423 16.58 13.43 -36.02
N GLU A 424 15.35 13.00 -35.80
CA GLU A 424 14.66 13.06 -34.51
C GLU A 424 15.29 12.11 -33.49
N MET A 425 15.58 10.87 -33.88
CA MET A 425 16.25 9.90 -33.00
C MET A 425 17.69 10.32 -32.69
N LYS A 426 18.41 10.85 -33.68
CA LYS A 426 19.76 11.43 -33.45
C LYS A 426 19.70 12.55 -32.43
N SER A 427 18.80 13.52 -32.62
CA SER A 427 18.61 14.64 -31.70
C SER A 427 18.25 14.18 -30.28
N LEU A 428 17.38 13.16 -30.14
CA LEU A 428 17.02 12.58 -28.85
C LEU A 428 18.24 11.95 -28.14
N LEU A 429 18.99 11.08 -28.83
CA LEU A 429 20.14 10.40 -28.25
C LEU A 429 21.30 11.37 -27.95
N GLU A 430 21.56 12.34 -28.83
CA GLU A 430 22.55 13.38 -28.59
C GLU A 430 22.23 14.20 -27.34
N GLY A 431 20.95 14.56 -27.14
CA GLY A 431 20.49 15.28 -25.96
C GLY A 431 20.58 14.46 -24.67
N LEU A 432 20.17 13.19 -24.69
CA LEU A 432 20.21 12.30 -23.52
C LEU A 432 21.64 11.90 -23.11
N LEU A 433 22.53 11.72 -24.09
CA LEU A 433 23.90 11.25 -23.89
C LEU A 433 24.92 12.40 -23.75
N LYS A 434 24.45 13.64 -23.52
CA LYS A 434 25.30 14.75 -23.10
C LYS A 434 26.00 14.42 -21.78
N ARG A 435 27.31 14.66 -21.75
CA ARG A 435 28.13 14.41 -20.56
C ARG A 435 27.87 15.45 -19.47
N ASP A 436 27.75 16.71 -19.86
CA ASP A 436 27.34 17.78 -18.96
C ASP A 436 25.85 17.63 -18.61
N VAL A 437 25.54 17.69 -17.32
CA VAL A 437 24.16 17.59 -16.81
C VAL A 437 23.36 18.82 -17.21
N GLU A 438 23.97 20.00 -17.25
CA GLU A 438 23.26 21.26 -17.55
C GLU A 438 22.81 21.34 -19.02
N GLU A 439 23.47 20.62 -19.91
CA GLU A 439 23.10 20.50 -21.33
C GLU A 439 22.23 19.27 -21.64
N ARG A 440 22.04 18.37 -20.68
CA ARG A 440 21.37 17.09 -20.90
C ARG A 440 19.86 17.25 -20.98
N LEU A 441 19.26 16.59 -21.96
CA LEU A 441 17.80 16.54 -22.10
C LEU A 441 17.16 15.92 -20.84
N GLY A 442 16.18 16.61 -20.26
CA GLY A 442 15.53 16.21 -19.01
C GLY A 442 16.15 16.81 -17.75
N CYS A 443 17.17 17.67 -17.90
CA CYS A 443 17.92 18.28 -16.79
C CYS A 443 17.87 19.82 -16.79
N THR A 444 17.12 20.46 -17.69
CA THR A 444 17.05 21.93 -17.82
C THR A 444 15.94 22.58 -16.98
N GLY A 445 15.34 21.82 -16.07
CA GLY A 445 14.40 22.29 -15.04
C GLY A 445 12.95 21.84 -15.23
N LYS A 446 12.61 21.21 -16.36
CA LYS A 446 11.27 20.67 -16.65
C LYS A 446 11.20 19.14 -16.54
N GLY A 447 12.34 18.46 -16.44
CA GLY A 447 12.39 17.01 -16.18
C GLY A 447 11.83 16.20 -17.35
N ALA A 448 10.94 15.25 -17.06
CA ALA A 448 10.33 14.39 -18.07
C ALA A 448 9.59 15.18 -19.17
N GLU A 449 9.04 16.36 -18.87
CA GLU A 449 8.32 17.19 -19.84
C GLU A 449 9.21 17.60 -21.03
N GLU A 450 10.52 17.80 -20.81
CA GLU A 450 11.47 18.10 -21.89
C GLU A 450 11.56 16.96 -22.91
N LEU A 451 11.49 15.71 -22.42
CA LEU A 451 11.47 14.53 -23.26
C LEU A 451 10.13 14.41 -23.98
N LYS A 452 9.02 14.71 -23.29
CA LYS A 452 7.67 14.67 -23.87
C LYS A 452 7.48 15.67 -25.01
N GLU A 453 8.12 16.84 -24.91
CA GLU A 453 8.13 17.90 -25.93
C GLU A 453 9.09 17.60 -27.10
N ASN A 454 9.93 16.55 -27.03
CA ASN A 454 10.92 16.26 -28.07
C ASN A 454 10.27 15.84 -29.40
N PRO A 455 10.80 16.28 -30.57
CA PRO A 455 10.25 15.96 -31.89
C PRO A 455 10.06 14.47 -32.18
N PHE A 456 10.86 13.59 -31.55
CA PHE A 456 10.73 12.16 -31.70
C PHE A 456 9.39 11.60 -31.18
N PHE A 457 8.76 12.28 -30.22
CA PHE A 457 7.49 11.90 -29.60
C PHE A 457 6.31 12.79 -30.01
N LYS A 458 6.46 13.68 -30.99
CA LYS A 458 5.46 14.69 -31.38
C LYS A 458 4.06 14.13 -31.71
N ASP A 459 3.99 12.88 -32.15
CA ASP A 459 2.75 12.20 -32.57
C ASP A 459 2.12 11.37 -31.44
N LEU A 460 2.69 11.39 -30.22
CA LEU A 460 2.16 10.67 -29.06
C LEU A 460 1.23 11.54 -28.22
N ASP A 461 0.09 10.95 -27.85
CA ASP A 461 -0.77 11.47 -26.79
C ASP A 461 -0.39 10.79 -25.46
N TRP A 462 0.26 11.54 -24.59
CA TRP A 462 0.77 11.03 -23.30
C TRP A 462 -0.34 10.52 -22.37
N ASN A 463 -1.58 11.00 -22.49
CA ASN A 463 -2.70 10.44 -21.74
C ASN A 463 -3.06 9.04 -22.23
N LYS A 464 -3.05 8.83 -23.56
CA LYS A 464 -3.25 7.50 -24.15
C LYS A 464 -2.12 6.53 -23.83
N VAL A 465 -0.88 7.02 -23.72
CA VAL A 465 0.23 6.22 -23.19
C VAL A 465 -0.08 5.80 -21.76
N TYR A 466 -0.41 6.75 -20.87
CA TYR A 466 -0.73 6.48 -19.45
C TYR A 466 -1.88 5.48 -19.27
N GLN A 467 -2.89 5.52 -20.15
CA GLN A 467 -4.04 4.60 -20.15
C GLN A 467 -3.77 3.27 -20.85
N LEU A 468 -2.56 3.03 -21.37
CA LEU A 468 -2.18 1.80 -22.09
C LEU A 468 -3.00 1.57 -23.37
N HIS A 469 -3.35 2.64 -24.10
CA HIS A 469 -4.17 2.56 -25.32
C HIS A 469 -3.38 2.34 -26.60
N TYR A 470 -2.06 2.55 -26.59
CA TYR A 470 -1.21 2.22 -27.74
C TYR A 470 -0.98 0.71 -27.82
N THR A 471 -1.06 0.16 -29.03
CA THR A 471 -0.80 -1.27 -29.27
C THR A 471 0.69 -1.58 -29.11
N PRO A 472 1.08 -2.53 -28.23
CA PRO A 472 2.47 -2.92 -28.08
C PRO A 472 3.04 -3.55 -29.36
N PRO A 473 4.32 -3.30 -29.69
CA PRO A 473 4.95 -3.82 -30.91
C PRO A 473 5.22 -5.32 -30.83
N LEU A 474 5.46 -5.84 -29.63
CA LEU A 474 5.68 -7.26 -29.35
C LEU A 474 4.68 -7.71 -28.30
N ILE A 475 3.85 -8.68 -28.66
CA ILE A 475 2.95 -9.38 -27.74
C ILE A 475 3.62 -10.71 -27.39
N PRO A 476 3.96 -10.96 -26.11
CA PRO A 476 4.57 -12.22 -25.72
C PRO A 476 3.67 -13.42 -26.07
N PRO A 477 4.24 -14.56 -26.52
CA PRO A 477 3.48 -15.76 -26.84
C PRO A 477 2.55 -16.19 -25.68
N ARG A 478 1.28 -16.44 -26.01
CA ARG A 478 0.29 -16.91 -25.03
C ARG A 478 0.42 -18.41 -24.80
N GLY A 479 0.24 -18.84 -23.56
CA GLY A 479 0.34 -20.27 -23.20
C GLY A 479 1.78 -20.76 -23.08
N GLU A 480 2.76 -19.87 -23.24
CA GLU A 480 4.17 -20.14 -22.97
C GLU A 480 4.59 -19.41 -21.69
N VAL A 481 5.58 -19.96 -21.01
CA VAL A 481 6.22 -19.22 -19.93
C VAL A 481 7.33 -18.38 -20.52
N ASN A 482 7.04 -17.10 -20.72
CA ASN A 482 7.98 -16.11 -21.24
C ASN A 482 8.99 -15.66 -20.17
N ALA A 483 9.57 -16.61 -19.43
CA ALA A 483 10.66 -16.38 -18.50
C ALA A 483 11.84 -17.26 -18.94
N ALA A 484 13.02 -17.05 -18.37
CA ALA A 484 14.10 -18.02 -18.51
C ALA A 484 13.58 -19.42 -18.14
N ASP A 485 14.01 -20.44 -18.89
CA ASP A 485 13.64 -21.82 -18.60
C ASP A 485 14.00 -22.13 -17.14
N ALA A 486 13.16 -22.89 -16.42
CA ALA A 486 13.45 -23.26 -15.04
C ALA A 486 14.83 -23.93 -14.91
N PHE A 487 15.27 -24.62 -15.96
CA PHE A 487 16.63 -25.17 -16.06
C PHE A 487 17.72 -24.11 -16.25
N ASP A 488 17.49 -23.09 -17.08
CA ASP A 488 18.44 -22.00 -17.35
C ASP A 488 18.57 -21.03 -16.17
N ILE A 489 17.54 -20.95 -15.33
CA ILE A 489 17.58 -20.21 -14.06
C ILE A 489 18.60 -20.83 -13.10
N GLY A 490 18.84 -22.15 -13.21
CA GLY A 490 19.75 -22.95 -12.38
C GLY A 490 19.18 -23.28 -11.00
N SER A 491 19.99 -23.87 -10.11
CA SER A 491 19.75 -23.99 -8.65
C SER A 491 20.78 -23.15 -7.89
N PHE A 492 20.47 -22.72 -6.67
CA PHE A 492 21.52 -22.23 -5.79
C PHE A 492 22.18 -23.42 -5.10
N ASP A 493 23.50 -23.37 -4.93
CA ASP A 493 24.19 -24.37 -4.13
C ASP A 493 23.82 -24.16 -2.65
N GLU A 494 23.35 -25.21 -1.99
CA GLU A 494 23.06 -25.17 -0.56
C GLU A 494 24.35 -25.12 0.26
N ASP A 495 25.45 -25.66 -0.28
CA ASP A 495 26.76 -25.64 0.38
C ASP A 495 27.31 -24.21 0.54
N ASP A 496 26.94 -23.25 -0.34
CA ASP A 496 27.34 -21.83 -0.25
C ASP A 496 26.93 -21.17 1.07
N THR A 497 25.81 -21.62 1.65
CA THR A 497 25.26 -21.06 2.89
C THR A 497 25.51 -21.93 4.12
N LYS A 498 26.18 -23.07 3.92
CA LYS A 498 26.45 -24.04 4.97
C LYS A 498 27.41 -23.44 6.00
N GLY A 499 27.03 -23.55 7.26
CA GLY A 499 27.78 -22.95 8.38
C GLY A 499 27.38 -21.50 8.72
N ILE A 500 26.60 -20.83 7.87
CA ILE A 500 26.07 -19.50 8.19
C ILE A 500 24.87 -19.64 9.14
N ARG A 501 24.99 -19.01 10.31
CA ARG A 501 23.90 -18.93 11.29
C ARG A 501 23.40 -17.50 11.40
N LEU A 502 22.08 -17.38 11.51
CA LEU A 502 21.40 -16.11 11.78
C LEU A 502 21.30 -15.92 13.29
N SER A 503 21.91 -14.86 13.81
CA SER A 503 21.79 -14.45 15.21
C SER A 503 20.53 -13.61 15.43
N GLU A 504 20.20 -13.34 16.70
CA GLU A 504 19.12 -12.40 17.04
C GLU A 504 19.41 -10.99 16.53
N SER A 505 20.68 -10.55 16.56
CA SER A 505 21.09 -9.26 15.99
C SER A 505 20.82 -9.18 14.49
N ASP A 506 21.00 -10.27 13.74
CA ASP A 506 20.68 -10.31 12.32
C ASP A 506 19.17 -10.18 12.09
N GLN A 507 18.35 -10.80 12.93
CA GLN A 507 16.89 -10.71 12.84
C GLN A 507 16.39 -9.30 13.17
N GLN A 508 17.03 -8.63 14.13
CA GLN A 508 16.67 -7.28 14.56
C GLN A 508 16.82 -6.24 13.44
N LEU A 509 17.78 -6.43 12.52
CA LEU A 509 17.92 -5.58 11.32
C LEU A 509 16.64 -5.53 10.48
N TYR A 510 15.83 -6.59 10.51
CA TYR A 510 14.63 -6.73 9.71
C TYR A 510 13.35 -6.50 10.50
N GLU A 511 13.39 -6.03 11.75
CA GLU A 511 12.20 -5.86 12.61
C GLU A 511 11.10 -5.04 11.92
N ASN A 512 11.49 -3.98 11.19
CA ASN A 512 10.59 -3.09 10.46
C ASN A 512 10.45 -3.44 8.96
N PHE A 513 10.74 -4.69 8.59
CA PHE A 513 10.64 -5.14 7.19
C PHE A 513 9.18 -5.38 6.76
N THR A 514 8.33 -5.87 7.65
CA THR A 514 6.94 -6.17 7.32
C THR A 514 6.16 -4.90 7.03
N LEU A 515 5.46 -4.85 5.89
CA LEU A 515 4.69 -3.70 5.44
C LEU A 515 3.50 -4.15 4.58
N THR A 516 2.37 -3.47 4.69
CA THR A 516 1.27 -3.54 3.72
C THR A 516 1.06 -2.16 3.13
N VAL A 517 1.01 -2.06 1.80
CA VAL A 517 0.68 -0.82 1.11
C VAL A 517 -0.84 -0.69 1.05
N SER A 518 -1.39 0.24 1.84
CA SER A 518 -2.84 0.41 2.06
C SER A 518 -3.64 0.48 0.75
N ASP A 519 -3.29 1.41 -0.14
CA ASP A 519 -3.97 1.62 -1.42
C ASP A 519 -4.05 0.33 -2.25
N ARG A 520 -2.97 -0.45 -2.25
CA ARG A 520 -2.81 -1.66 -3.07
C ARG A 520 -3.60 -2.83 -2.48
N TRP A 521 -3.61 -2.97 -1.15
CA TRP A 521 -4.47 -3.94 -0.47
C TRP A 521 -5.94 -3.60 -0.66
N GLN A 522 -6.34 -2.34 -0.48
CA GLN A 522 -7.72 -1.91 -0.71
C GLN A 522 -8.15 -2.12 -2.17
N GLN A 523 -7.25 -1.86 -3.12
CA GLN A 523 -7.45 -2.15 -4.53
C GLN A 523 -7.71 -3.64 -4.77
N GLU A 524 -6.84 -4.52 -4.25
CA GLU A 524 -7.04 -5.97 -4.30
C GLU A 524 -8.40 -6.39 -3.75
N ILE A 525 -8.76 -5.93 -2.55
CA ILE A 525 -10.02 -6.31 -1.90
C ILE A 525 -11.23 -5.87 -2.72
N THR A 526 -11.23 -4.62 -3.19
CA THR A 526 -12.36 -4.03 -3.93
C THR A 526 -12.54 -4.60 -5.33
N GLU A 527 -11.48 -5.08 -5.98
CA GLU A 527 -11.55 -5.76 -7.28
C GLU A 527 -11.91 -7.25 -7.19
N THR A 528 -11.91 -7.83 -5.99
CA THR A 528 -12.08 -9.28 -5.81
C THR A 528 -13.26 -9.61 -4.91
N VAL A 529 -13.11 -9.47 -3.60
CA VAL A 529 -13.98 -10.10 -2.60
C VAL A 529 -14.88 -9.12 -1.86
N PHE A 530 -14.66 -7.82 -1.97
CA PHE A 530 -15.34 -6.79 -1.17
C PHE A 530 -16.87 -6.94 -1.13
N ASP A 531 -17.52 -6.97 -2.29
CA ASP A 531 -18.99 -7.06 -2.38
C ASP A 531 -19.50 -8.38 -1.79
N THR A 532 -18.84 -9.49 -2.12
CA THR A 532 -19.24 -10.82 -1.63
C THR A 532 -19.10 -10.94 -0.12
N VAL A 533 -17.99 -10.46 0.45
CA VAL A 533 -17.72 -10.48 1.90
C VAL A 533 -18.70 -9.57 2.64
N ASN A 534 -18.99 -8.38 2.11
CA ASN A 534 -19.97 -7.47 2.69
C ASN A 534 -21.37 -8.11 2.71
N ALA A 535 -21.82 -8.68 1.59
CA ALA A 535 -23.14 -9.30 1.49
C ALA A 535 -23.30 -10.51 2.43
N GLU A 536 -22.26 -11.33 2.57
CA GLU A 536 -22.27 -12.45 3.51
C GLU A 536 -22.25 -11.98 4.97
N THR A 537 -21.48 -10.94 5.28
CA THR A 537 -21.39 -10.35 6.61
C THR A 537 -22.73 -9.71 7.00
N ASP A 538 -23.38 -8.98 6.10
CA ASP A 538 -24.72 -8.42 6.31
C ASP A 538 -25.73 -9.53 6.65
N LYS A 539 -25.72 -10.64 5.90
CA LYS A 539 -26.59 -11.80 6.17
C LYS A 539 -26.33 -12.41 7.55
N LEU A 540 -25.07 -12.48 7.99
CA LEU A 540 -24.70 -13.00 9.31
C LEU A 540 -25.11 -12.04 10.44
N GLU A 541 -24.96 -10.74 10.24
CA GLU A 541 -25.31 -9.71 11.21
C GLU A 541 -26.82 -9.53 11.35
N MET A 542 -27.59 -9.57 10.25
CA MET A 542 -29.06 -9.53 10.27
C MET A 542 -29.65 -10.70 11.08
N LYS A 543 -29.06 -11.90 10.96
CA LYS A 543 -29.46 -13.06 11.78
C LYS A 543 -29.19 -12.87 13.28
N LYS A 544 -28.25 -11.98 13.65
CA LYS A 544 -27.88 -11.68 15.04
C LYS A 544 -28.56 -10.41 15.59
N LYS A 545 -29.06 -9.52 14.73
CA LYS A 545 -29.63 -8.20 15.09
C LYS A 545 -30.78 -8.25 16.12
N PRO A 546 -31.83 -9.08 16.00
CA PRO A 546 -32.91 -9.12 17.00
C PRO A 546 -32.41 -9.55 18.40
N LYS A 547 -31.29 -10.28 18.49
CA LYS A 547 -30.69 -10.67 19.78
C LYS A 547 -29.81 -9.57 20.40
N ARG A 548 -29.43 -8.54 19.63
CA ARG A 548 -28.56 -7.42 20.04
C ARG A 548 -29.34 -6.19 20.51
N GLU A 549 -30.52 -5.93 19.95
CA GLU A 549 -31.36 -4.80 20.37
C GLU A 549 -31.79 -4.93 21.84
N ASP A 550 -31.96 -6.15 22.35
CA ASP A 550 -32.12 -6.44 23.79
C ASP A 550 -30.88 -6.10 24.66
N GLN A 551 -29.74 -5.77 24.05
CA GLN A 551 -28.43 -5.59 24.71
C GLN A 551 -27.89 -4.15 24.65
N ILE A 552 -28.43 -3.27 23.81
CA ILE A 552 -28.03 -1.85 23.71
C ILE A 552 -28.76 -1.07 24.80
N GLU A 553 -28.13 -0.95 25.97
CA GLU A 553 -28.58 -0.02 27.00
C GLU A 553 -28.28 1.42 26.53
N LYS A 554 -29.28 2.11 25.98
CA LYS A 554 -29.15 3.53 25.63
C LYS A 554 -28.89 4.34 26.92
N GLY A 555 -27.83 5.13 26.93
CA GLY A 555 -27.48 6.04 28.04
C GLY A 555 -26.44 5.52 29.04
N THR A 556 -25.69 4.46 28.72
CA THR A 556 -24.59 3.98 29.60
C THR A 556 -23.31 4.79 29.44
N ASP A 557 -22.55 4.93 30.53
CA ASP A 557 -21.24 5.57 30.61
C ASP A 557 -20.07 4.65 30.18
N VAL A 558 -20.32 3.66 29.32
CA VAL A 558 -19.28 2.76 28.80
C VAL A 558 -18.22 3.56 28.05
N ILE A 559 -16.97 3.40 28.46
CA ILE A 559 -15.81 4.04 27.85
C ILE A 559 -15.39 3.30 26.58
N VAL A 560 -15.27 1.97 26.67
CA VAL A 560 -14.94 1.09 25.53
C VAL A 560 -15.44 -0.32 25.80
N GLU A 561 -15.85 -1.02 24.75
CA GLU A 561 -16.22 -2.43 24.82
C GLU A 561 -15.68 -3.25 23.65
N GLY A 562 -15.59 -4.57 23.83
CA GLY A 562 -15.09 -5.45 22.78
C GLY A 562 -14.73 -6.84 23.25
N GLU A 563 -14.36 -7.69 22.31
CA GLU A 563 -13.93 -9.06 22.59
C GLU A 563 -12.46 -9.11 23.01
N ILE A 564 -12.18 -9.85 24.07
CA ILE A 564 -10.83 -10.13 24.56
C ILE A 564 -10.69 -11.61 24.95
N LEU A 565 -9.45 -12.05 25.15
CA LEU A 565 -9.12 -13.32 25.77
C LEU A 565 -8.72 -13.08 27.22
N LYS A 566 -9.41 -13.71 28.17
CA LYS A 566 -9.09 -13.68 29.60
C LYS A 566 -8.44 -14.99 30.00
N LEU A 567 -7.32 -14.93 30.71
CA LEU A 567 -6.67 -16.13 31.24
C LEU A 567 -7.52 -16.71 32.38
N GLY A 568 -7.76 -18.02 32.34
CA GLY A 568 -8.57 -18.72 33.32
C GLY A 568 -8.48 -20.24 33.20
N GLY A 569 -9.49 -20.94 33.73
CA GLY A 569 -9.54 -22.39 33.80
C GLY A 569 -8.67 -22.99 34.93
N PRO A 570 -8.66 -24.32 35.08
CA PRO A 570 -7.84 -24.99 36.08
C PRO A 570 -6.37 -24.58 35.95
N PHE A 571 -5.76 -24.14 37.05
CA PHE A 571 -4.36 -23.70 37.11
C PHE A 571 -3.97 -22.55 36.15
N LEU A 572 -4.93 -21.75 35.66
CA LEU A 572 -4.70 -20.58 34.79
C LEU A 572 -4.01 -20.89 33.45
N ASN A 573 -4.31 -22.05 32.86
CA ASN A 573 -3.68 -22.50 31.61
C ASN A 573 -4.55 -22.33 30.35
N SER A 574 -5.77 -21.78 30.46
CA SER A 574 -6.70 -21.66 29.33
C SER A 574 -7.11 -20.22 29.05
N TRP A 575 -7.09 -19.83 27.77
CA TRP A 575 -7.63 -18.55 27.31
C TRP A 575 -9.12 -18.67 27.02
N GLN A 576 -9.92 -17.84 27.66
CA GLN A 576 -11.38 -17.83 27.51
C GLN A 576 -11.82 -16.54 26.84
N LYS A 577 -12.59 -16.67 25.74
CA LYS A 577 -13.18 -15.51 25.08
C LYS A 577 -14.23 -14.86 25.99
N ARG A 578 -14.12 -13.54 26.13
CA ARG A 578 -15.03 -12.71 26.92
C ARG A 578 -15.37 -11.44 26.16
N HIS A 579 -16.55 -10.90 26.41
CA HIS A 579 -16.88 -9.52 26.04
C HIS A 579 -16.58 -8.64 27.25
N LEU A 580 -15.67 -7.69 27.10
CA LEU A 580 -15.27 -6.78 28.17
C LEU A 580 -15.92 -5.42 27.93
N ARG A 581 -16.47 -4.85 29.01
CA ARG A 581 -16.91 -3.45 29.05
C ARG A 581 -16.10 -2.71 30.10
N LEU A 582 -15.52 -1.59 29.71
CA LEU A 582 -14.87 -0.65 30.63
C LEU A 582 -15.82 0.52 30.92
N TYR A 583 -16.03 0.75 32.20
CA TYR A 583 -16.72 1.91 32.75
C TYR A 583 -15.73 2.76 33.56
N PRO A 584 -16.06 4.03 33.89
CA PRO A 584 -15.20 4.90 34.69
C PRO A 584 -14.77 4.29 36.04
N ASN A 585 -15.61 3.45 36.64
CA ASN A 585 -15.40 2.89 37.97
C ASN A 585 -15.25 1.36 38.02
N ARG A 586 -15.39 0.63 36.88
CA ARG A 586 -15.38 -0.84 36.89
C ARG A 586 -15.06 -1.46 35.52
N LEU A 587 -14.65 -2.72 35.56
CA LEU A 587 -14.56 -3.63 34.42
C LEU A 587 -15.64 -4.71 34.58
N GLU A 588 -16.35 -4.99 33.50
CA GLU A 588 -17.35 -6.06 33.46
C GLU A 588 -17.01 -7.07 32.37
N PHE A 589 -16.86 -8.33 32.77
CA PHE A 589 -16.57 -9.45 31.88
C PHE A 589 -17.83 -10.30 31.69
N TYR A 590 -18.22 -10.43 30.43
CA TYR A 590 -19.39 -11.18 30.03
C TYR A 590 -18.99 -12.46 29.29
N GLN A 591 -19.70 -13.55 29.59
CA GLN A 591 -19.64 -14.76 28.77
C GLN A 591 -20.45 -14.59 27.48
N LYS A 592 -19.99 -15.19 26.38
CA LYS A 592 -20.78 -15.29 25.15
C LYS A 592 -21.47 -16.64 25.07
N ASN A 593 -22.73 -16.63 24.63
CA ASN A 593 -23.45 -17.82 24.20
C ASN A 593 -22.76 -18.48 23.01
N ARG A 594 -23.08 -19.76 22.73
CA ARG A 594 -22.63 -20.46 21.50
C ARG A 594 -22.97 -19.66 20.22
N ASP A 595 -24.04 -18.87 20.27
CA ASP A 595 -24.51 -18.03 19.16
C ASP A 595 -23.87 -16.62 19.11
N GLY A 596 -22.99 -16.27 20.05
CA GLY A 596 -22.27 -14.99 20.10
C GLY A 596 -22.94 -13.85 20.86
N GLY A 597 -24.14 -14.05 21.42
CA GLY A 597 -24.81 -13.07 22.30
C GLY A 597 -24.23 -13.02 23.72
N ILE A 598 -24.34 -11.88 24.39
CA ILE A 598 -23.82 -11.66 25.76
C ILE A 598 -24.76 -12.29 26.81
N GLN A 599 -24.22 -13.12 27.71
CA GLN A 599 -24.95 -13.62 28.87
C GLN A 599 -24.93 -12.60 30.03
N LYS A 600 -26.04 -11.89 30.25
CA LYS A 600 -26.17 -10.94 31.37
C LYS A 600 -26.29 -11.59 32.76
N ASN A 601 -26.64 -12.87 32.84
CA ASN A 601 -26.87 -13.54 34.13
C ASN A 601 -25.58 -14.01 34.83
N LYS A 602 -24.42 -13.93 34.16
CA LYS A 602 -23.10 -14.34 34.68
C LYS A 602 -22.03 -13.29 34.35
N VAL A 603 -22.16 -12.11 34.95
CA VAL A 603 -21.18 -11.02 34.82
C VAL A 603 -20.15 -11.13 35.94
N GLU A 604 -18.88 -11.17 35.56
CA GLU A 604 -17.78 -10.98 36.50
C GLU A 604 -17.44 -9.48 36.53
N LEU A 605 -17.67 -8.84 37.67
CA LEU A 605 -17.45 -7.41 37.88
C LEU A 605 -16.21 -7.20 38.75
N ILE A 606 -15.30 -6.35 38.28
CA ILE A 606 -14.10 -5.92 39.01
C ILE A 606 -14.16 -4.40 39.14
N THR A 607 -14.23 -3.88 40.37
CA THR A 607 -14.21 -2.42 40.54
C THR A 607 -12.81 -1.89 40.31
N MET A 608 -12.70 -0.65 39.82
CA MET A 608 -11.39 0.02 39.68
C MET A 608 -10.69 0.20 41.03
N TYR A 609 -11.44 0.16 42.13
CA TYR A 609 -10.90 0.23 43.49
C TYR A 609 -10.30 -1.09 43.96
N ASP A 610 -10.69 -2.23 43.39
CA ASP A 610 -10.14 -3.54 43.73
C ASP A 610 -8.81 -3.81 43.02
N ILE A 611 -8.50 -3.03 41.99
CA ILE A 611 -7.20 -3.08 41.29
C ILE A 611 -6.16 -2.37 42.16
N LYS A 612 -5.10 -3.09 42.51
CA LYS A 612 -3.92 -2.57 43.23
C LYS A 612 -2.92 -1.96 42.26
N GLU A 613 -2.67 -2.64 41.14
CA GLU A 613 -1.69 -2.25 40.14
C GLU A 613 -2.09 -2.74 38.75
N VAL A 614 -1.74 -1.98 37.72
CA VAL A 614 -1.79 -2.42 36.32
C VAL A 614 -0.36 -2.35 35.78
N CYS A 615 0.18 -3.48 35.29
CA CYS A 615 1.54 -3.51 34.76
C CYS A 615 1.69 -2.53 33.60
N HIS A 616 2.70 -1.65 33.68
CA HIS A 616 2.94 -0.64 32.65
C HIS A 616 3.43 -1.24 31.35
N GLU A 617 4.22 -2.31 31.41
CA GLU A 617 4.73 -3.03 30.24
C GLU A 617 3.91 -4.28 29.96
N PHE A 618 3.79 -4.61 28.66
CA PHE A 618 3.18 -5.87 28.26
C PHE A 618 4.00 -7.04 28.79
N GLN A 619 3.31 -8.07 29.25
CA GLN A 619 3.93 -9.28 29.78
C GLN A 619 3.84 -10.42 28.75
N LYS A 620 4.81 -11.34 28.80
CA LYS A 620 4.77 -12.60 28.07
C LYS A 620 4.35 -13.73 29.02
N LEU A 621 3.21 -14.37 28.73
CA LEU A 621 2.63 -15.43 29.57
C LEU A 621 2.13 -16.57 28.68
N ASN A 622 2.43 -17.83 29.03
CA ASN A 622 2.00 -19.03 28.29
C ASN A 622 2.25 -18.94 26.77
N LYS A 623 3.47 -18.52 26.37
CA LYS A 623 3.89 -18.28 24.97
C LYS A 623 3.09 -17.20 24.24
N THR A 624 2.22 -16.46 24.93
CA THR A 624 1.42 -15.37 24.40
C THR A 624 2.07 -14.05 24.79
N ASP A 625 2.43 -13.25 23.80
CA ASP A 625 2.95 -11.90 24.00
C ASP A 625 1.80 -10.89 24.18
N ASN A 626 2.12 -9.64 24.50
CA ASN A 626 1.15 -8.53 24.64
C ASN A 626 0.06 -8.76 25.70
N CYS A 627 0.36 -9.44 26.81
CA CYS A 627 -0.60 -9.63 27.89
C CYS A 627 -0.66 -8.39 28.79
N ILE A 628 -1.87 -7.92 29.09
CA ILE A 628 -2.12 -6.93 30.14
C ILE A 628 -2.35 -7.69 31.44
N VAL A 629 -1.57 -7.35 32.46
CA VAL A 629 -1.65 -7.95 33.80
C VAL A 629 -2.12 -6.89 34.79
N MET A 630 -3.22 -7.17 35.46
CA MET A 630 -3.78 -6.37 36.54
C MET A 630 -3.67 -7.16 37.84
N VAL A 631 -3.05 -6.57 38.87
CA VAL A 631 -2.95 -7.16 40.21
C VAL A 631 -4.06 -6.58 41.06
N LEU A 632 -4.89 -7.44 41.64
CA LEU A 632 -5.95 -7.05 42.55
C LEU A 632 -5.41 -6.90 43.98
N LYS A 633 -6.14 -6.20 44.85
CA LYS A 633 -5.76 -5.97 46.26
C LYS A 633 -5.66 -7.24 47.10
N ASN A 634 -6.33 -8.31 46.68
CA ASN A 634 -6.19 -9.65 47.27
C ASN A 634 -5.03 -10.46 46.67
N GLU A 635 -4.08 -9.79 45.98
CA GLU A 635 -2.93 -10.36 45.28
C GLU A 635 -3.27 -11.32 44.11
N THR A 636 -4.54 -11.40 43.71
CA THR A 636 -4.95 -12.18 42.53
C THR A 636 -4.54 -11.46 41.25
N LYS A 637 -4.00 -12.20 40.27
CA LYS A 637 -3.64 -11.66 38.94
C LYS A 637 -4.77 -11.89 37.95
N LEU A 638 -5.22 -10.81 37.33
CA LEU A 638 -6.16 -10.77 36.23
C LEU A 638 -5.39 -10.52 34.94
N VAL A 639 -5.45 -11.45 34.00
CA VAL A 639 -4.66 -11.37 32.75
C VAL A 639 -5.58 -11.39 31.55
N ILE A 640 -5.41 -10.42 30.65
CA ILE A 640 -6.12 -10.33 29.38
C ILE A 640 -5.14 -10.16 28.21
N THR A 641 -5.55 -10.62 27.03
CA THR A 641 -4.80 -10.46 25.78
C THR A 641 -5.75 -10.39 24.58
N SER A 642 -5.23 -10.00 23.42
CA SER A 642 -5.88 -10.13 22.12
C SER A 642 -4.81 -10.47 21.08
N PRO A 643 -5.10 -11.35 20.10
CA PRO A 643 -4.22 -11.53 18.95
C PRO A 643 -4.14 -10.27 18.07
N ASP A 644 -5.14 -9.40 18.17
CA ASP A 644 -5.21 -8.12 17.48
C ASP A 644 -4.40 -7.06 18.26
N LYS A 645 -3.33 -6.56 17.63
CA LYS A 645 -2.41 -5.61 18.26
C LYS A 645 -3.09 -4.29 18.52
N VAL A 646 -3.93 -3.81 17.59
CA VAL A 646 -4.64 -2.53 17.74
C VAL A 646 -5.56 -2.59 18.95
N ILE A 647 -6.35 -3.67 19.05
CA ILE A 647 -7.28 -3.89 20.16
C ILE A 647 -6.53 -3.91 21.49
N ILE A 648 -5.47 -4.71 21.64
CA ILE A 648 -4.82 -4.87 22.95
C ILE A 648 -4.08 -3.61 23.40
N HIS A 649 -3.52 -2.85 22.47
CA HIS A 649 -2.90 -1.55 22.79
C HIS A 649 -3.94 -0.54 23.25
N GLN A 650 -5.07 -0.42 22.54
CA GLN A 650 -6.14 0.47 22.97
C GLN A 650 -6.69 0.09 24.34
N TRP A 651 -6.92 -1.21 24.60
CA TRP A 651 -7.35 -1.68 25.92
C TRP A 651 -6.37 -1.31 27.04
N LYS A 652 -5.06 -1.48 26.81
CA LYS A 652 -4.04 -1.15 27.80
C LYS A 652 -4.09 0.33 28.17
N GLU A 653 -4.19 1.21 27.19
CA GLU A 653 -4.27 2.66 27.40
C GLU A 653 -5.53 3.05 28.18
N GLU A 654 -6.69 2.54 27.77
CA GLU A 654 -7.97 2.87 28.41
C GLU A 654 -8.03 2.34 29.86
N ILE A 655 -7.52 1.13 30.12
CA ILE A 655 -7.46 0.55 31.46
C ILE A 655 -6.49 1.35 32.34
N LEU A 656 -5.29 1.70 31.85
CA LEU A 656 -4.35 2.53 32.58
C LEU A 656 -4.92 3.92 32.87
N GLY A 657 -5.61 4.51 31.90
CA GLY A 657 -6.31 5.79 32.03
C GLY A 657 -7.40 5.74 33.10
N GLY A 658 -8.27 4.73 33.04
CA GLY A 658 -9.33 4.49 34.01
C GLY A 658 -8.79 4.26 35.43
N PHE A 659 -7.75 3.44 35.57
CA PHE A 659 -7.08 3.18 36.85
C PHE A 659 -6.47 4.45 37.46
N ARG A 660 -5.74 5.25 36.66
CA ARG A 660 -5.17 6.53 37.11
C ARG A 660 -6.26 7.53 37.52
N ALA A 661 -7.33 7.62 36.75
CA ALA A 661 -8.46 8.51 37.05
C ALA A 661 -9.15 8.12 38.37
N SER A 662 -9.42 6.83 38.57
CA SER A 662 -10.01 6.29 39.80
C SER A 662 -9.12 6.55 41.02
N THR A 663 -7.80 6.27 40.90
CA THR A 663 -6.83 6.51 41.99
C THR A 663 -6.76 7.99 42.37
N LYS A 664 -6.80 8.90 41.38
CA LYS A 664 -6.82 10.34 41.61
C LYS A 664 -8.12 10.77 42.31
N MET A 665 -9.26 10.24 41.90
CA MET A 665 -10.54 10.49 42.56
C MET A 665 -10.53 10.01 44.01
N GLN A 666 -9.99 8.81 44.28
CA GLN A 666 -9.86 8.27 45.64
C GLN A 666 -8.98 9.17 46.52
N SER A 667 -7.84 9.63 46.01
CA SER A 667 -6.97 10.55 46.76
C SER A 667 -7.67 11.87 47.12
N LYS A 668 -8.50 12.41 46.22
CA LYS A 668 -9.30 13.62 46.47
C LYS A 668 -10.42 13.37 47.48
N MET A 669 -11.10 12.24 47.38
CA MET A 669 -12.15 11.83 48.33
C MET A 669 -11.55 11.62 49.72
N ASN A 670 -10.41 10.94 49.85
CA ASN A 670 -9.72 10.75 51.13
C ASN A 670 -9.29 12.08 51.73
N LYS A 671 -8.77 13.03 50.92
CA LYS A 671 -8.48 14.40 51.39
C LYS A 671 -9.73 15.15 51.85
N LYS A 672 -10.85 15.00 51.14
CA LYS A 672 -12.13 15.63 51.49
C LYS A 672 -12.75 15.01 52.75
N ALA A 673 -12.68 13.68 52.89
CA ALA A 673 -13.11 12.95 54.07
C ALA A 673 -12.24 13.29 55.29
N SER A 674 -10.91 13.36 55.13
CA SER A 674 -9.99 13.80 56.18
C SER A 674 -10.30 15.23 56.66
N LYS A 675 -10.69 16.12 55.74
CA LYS A 675 -11.16 17.48 56.08
C LYS A 675 -12.55 17.54 56.71
N LEU A 676 -13.46 16.64 56.35
CA LEU A 676 -14.83 16.60 56.88
C LEU A 676 -14.94 15.92 58.25
N TYR A 677 -14.14 14.88 58.48
CA TYR A 677 -14.21 14.03 59.67
C TYR A 677 -13.07 14.27 60.67
N GLY A 678 -12.25 15.30 60.45
CA GLY A 678 -11.31 15.83 61.46
C GLY A 678 -10.36 14.78 62.03
N ALA A 679 -9.55 14.16 61.18
CA ALA A 679 -8.42 13.34 61.65
C ALA A 679 -7.13 14.19 61.69
N ASP A 680 -7.14 15.25 62.49
CA ASP A 680 -5.93 15.93 62.95
C ASP A 680 -5.98 15.94 64.49
N ILE A 681 -5.46 14.88 65.10
CA ILE A 681 -4.96 14.92 66.48
C ILE A 681 -3.49 14.50 66.40
N PRO A 682 -2.53 15.41 66.61
CA PRO A 682 -1.15 15.03 66.84
C PRO A 682 -1.06 14.36 68.21
N ILE A 683 -0.65 13.10 68.25
CA ILE A 683 -0.22 12.47 69.51
C ILE A 683 1.19 13.00 69.80
N GLU A 684 1.28 14.07 70.58
CA GLU A 684 2.52 14.43 71.27
C GLU A 684 2.85 13.34 72.29
N HIS A 685 3.96 12.63 72.06
CA HIS A 685 4.58 11.81 73.09
C HIS A 685 5.09 12.71 74.22
N ARG A 686 4.33 12.78 75.32
CA ARG A 686 4.85 13.22 76.62
C ARG A 686 5.80 12.13 77.15
N ASN A 687 7.10 12.44 77.12
CA ASN A 687 8.09 11.78 77.97
C ASN A 687 7.84 12.17 79.43
N SER A 688 7.66 11.17 80.30
CA SER A 688 7.84 11.32 81.75
C SER A 688 8.70 10.17 82.26
N ASN A 689 9.83 10.55 82.87
CA ASN A 689 10.93 9.77 83.44
C ASN A 689 10.54 8.65 84.42
N GLY A 690 11.43 7.68 84.60
CA GLY A 690 11.52 6.92 85.85
C GLY A 690 12.48 5.72 85.83
N SER A 691 13.70 5.95 86.35
CA SER A 691 14.74 5.02 86.85
C SER A 691 15.47 4.08 85.89
#